data_AF-A0A093YER1-F1
#
_entry.id   AF-A0A093YER1-F1
#
_cell.length_a   1.000
_cell.length_b   1.000
_cell.length_c   1.000
_cell.angle_alpha   90.00
_cell.angle_beta   90.00
_cell.angle_gamma   90.00
#
_symmetry.space_group_name_H-M   'P 1'
#
loop_
_entity.id
_entity.type
_entity.pdbx_description
1 polymer ?
#
loop_
_entity_poly.entity_id
_entity_poly.type
_entity_poly.pdbx_seq_one_letter_code
_entity_poly.pdbx_strand_id
1 'polypeptide(L)'
;MDENRSITGDGPSVAAQDPSAGLDQIRGFLKAKDDTSRSVGLALLKSVLDTQAQLREDVVQVNALWESISPKFLDRLLRATKNDHVTADEARNMIDIAVGVLHTFAIILPEESREDKRFIGRIDPLVNCLVQSSPESTVLVLQTLLTLASCTVGATQIIQIKDVTPLTELSTQQPLVLDVIGLSWSNASTAKSNLNIVSSSIDEIMPKLMVAFKDTDAVTLLAFTADAFSKVPPEVLRADPPWLEGLILLLKKLVASRPTAAGRAAYIEAAATLLQVFQQSCPSRLFRDDKQRDASAKPFSYLLVNLILIDIRSSFPTLLSKLNSSDYPSTARRLAGGFDVISGFIGFLVRSLDDIDEESSSSTLAISPDLLLKLRKDIAETMSLAIEYMRDRWDASVAGVSGLHPDARAGTSATSEGTRLTLTWGSMKDNIPDDPLILASIRTLAIWLREDENENMRSESAGLTDMFIELYKTPSSKALDFKYPILTALEATLTTEGGIDGFLSHDAWAVLAGDLESIVRYTVAEPASNVNSEASRGIEIIRVLLAVIDDSAVTEPHQHWMQIAETAASMKPGPKLIAPWVMELKIAMVQLAAALLHKSSPGMRKRYRTTAVALSGLSQDLQKQLKDGNSLMPDDFQDSVDDVILELANLY
;
A
#
# COMPACT_ATOMS: atom_id res chain seq x y z
N MET A 1 -47.92 -0.17 -85.45
CA MET A 1 -47.32 -1.49 -85.21
C MET A 1 -45.97 -1.26 -84.53
N ASP A 2 -46.04 -1.04 -83.22
CA ASP A 2 -45.40 -1.81 -82.13
C ASP A 2 -43.94 -2.23 -82.33
N GLU A 3 -43.02 -1.66 -81.53
CA GLU A 3 -42.59 -2.07 -80.18
C GLU A 3 -41.53 -3.19 -80.20
N ASN A 4 -40.29 -2.84 -79.82
CA ASN A 4 -39.55 -3.46 -78.70
C ASN A 4 -38.09 -2.96 -78.68
N ARG A 5 -37.63 -2.43 -77.54
CA ARG A 5 -36.31 -2.71 -76.94
C ARG A 5 -36.13 -2.04 -75.57
N SER A 6 -36.18 -2.88 -74.54
CA SER A 6 -35.24 -2.97 -73.40
C SER A 6 -34.47 -1.69 -72.99
N ILE A 7 -34.85 -1.13 -71.84
CA ILE A 7 -34.00 -0.26 -71.02
C ILE A 7 -33.99 -0.84 -69.61
N THR A 8 -32.86 -1.41 -69.21
CA THR A 8 -32.51 -1.64 -67.80
C THR A 8 -32.04 -0.32 -67.22
N GLY A 9 -32.83 0.27 -66.33
CA GLY A 9 -32.50 1.50 -65.62
C GLY A 9 -31.70 1.22 -64.35
N ASP A 10 -30.57 1.91 -64.25
CA ASP A 10 -29.70 2.05 -63.09
C ASP A 10 -30.48 2.37 -61.80
N GLY A 11 -30.22 1.59 -60.74
CA GLY A 11 -30.36 2.09 -59.38
C GLY A 11 -29.22 3.06 -59.07
N PRO A 12 -29.43 4.11 -58.26
CA PRO A 12 -28.38 5.10 -58.02
C PRO A 12 -27.22 4.47 -57.25
N SER A 13 -26.13 4.27 -57.99
CA SER A 13 -24.78 4.04 -57.49
C SER A 13 -24.38 5.22 -56.59
N VAL A 14 -24.14 4.97 -55.31
CA VAL A 14 -23.49 5.94 -54.41
C VAL A 14 -22.03 6.05 -54.84
N ALA A 15 -21.79 7.01 -55.74
CA ALA A 15 -20.46 7.43 -56.14
C ALA A 15 -19.68 7.97 -54.94
N ALA A 16 -18.37 7.71 -54.95
CA ALA A 16 -17.41 8.19 -53.97
C ALA A 16 -17.54 9.71 -53.75
N GLN A 17 -18.18 10.09 -52.65
CA GLN A 17 -18.20 11.46 -52.17
C GLN A 17 -16.92 11.73 -51.38
N ASP A 18 -16.40 12.95 -51.55
CA ASP A 18 -15.31 13.51 -50.75
C ASP A 18 -15.61 13.30 -49.25
N PRO A 19 -14.71 12.65 -48.47
CA PRO A 19 -14.97 12.34 -47.06
C PRO A 19 -15.37 13.56 -46.23
N SER A 20 -14.89 14.74 -46.62
CA SER A 20 -15.20 16.05 -46.02
C SER A 20 -16.67 16.46 -46.17
N ALA A 21 -17.28 16.22 -47.34
CA ALA A 21 -18.67 16.60 -47.62
C ALA A 21 -19.68 15.77 -46.80
N GLY A 22 -19.37 14.48 -46.56
CA GLY A 22 -20.18 13.61 -45.70
C GLY A 22 -20.15 14.05 -44.24
N LEU A 23 -18.99 14.48 -43.74
CA LEU A 23 -18.84 14.97 -42.36
C LEU A 23 -19.59 16.29 -42.13
N ASP A 24 -19.57 17.20 -43.09
CA ASP A 24 -20.32 18.46 -43.00
C ASP A 24 -21.83 18.23 -43.01
N GLN A 25 -22.31 17.24 -43.76
CA GLN A 25 -23.72 16.82 -43.71
C GLN A 25 -24.10 16.26 -42.34
N ILE A 26 -23.27 15.39 -41.75
CA ILE A 26 -23.48 14.86 -40.39
C ILE A 26 -23.52 15.99 -39.36
N ARG A 27 -22.58 16.95 -39.43
CA ARG A 27 -22.61 18.14 -38.57
C ARG A 27 -23.90 18.95 -38.72
N GLY A 28 -24.39 19.10 -39.96
CA GLY A 28 -25.66 19.76 -40.24
C GLY A 28 -26.83 19.10 -39.51
N PHE A 29 -26.92 17.77 -39.57
CA PHE A 29 -27.95 16.99 -38.86
C PHE A 29 -27.82 17.09 -37.33
N LEU A 30 -26.61 17.03 -36.78
CA LEU A 30 -26.37 17.14 -35.33
C LEU A 30 -26.71 18.54 -34.77
N LYS A 31 -26.51 19.59 -35.57
CA LYS A 31 -26.84 20.99 -35.22
C LYS A 31 -28.29 21.37 -35.46
N ALA A 32 -29.08 20.50 -36.09
CA ALA A 32 -30.50 20.75 -36.37
C ALA A 32 -31.31 21.04 -35.09
N LYS A 33 -32.49 21.65 -35.24
CA LYS A 33 -33.36 22.00 -34.10
C LYS A 33 -34.24 20.83 -33.65
N ASP A 34 -34.69 20.01 -34.59
CA ASP A 34 -35.56 18.87 -34.35
C ASP A 34 -34.79 17.61 -33.96
N ASP A 35 -35.42 16.76 -33.15
CA ASP A 35 -34.78 15.57 -32.58
C ASP A 35 -34.66 14.42 -33.58
N THR A 36 -35.52 14.38 -34.60
CA THR A 36 -35.45 13.39 -35.68
C THR A 36 -34.15 13.56 -36.46
N SER A 37 -33.86 14.79 -36.92
CA SER A 37 -32.62 15.09 -37.64
C SER A 37 -31.38 14.81 -36.79
N ARG A 38 -31.41 15.16 -35.50
CA ARG A 38 -30.30 14.84 -34.59
C ARG A 38 -30.11 13.33 -34.40
N SER A 39 -31.19 12.57 -34.29
CA SER A 39 -31.14 11.10 -34.17
C SER A 39 -30.56 10.45 -35.42
N VAL A 40 -30.97 10.91 -36.60
CA VAL A 40 -30.38 10.50 -37.89
C VAL A 40 -28.89 10.86 -37.92
N GLY A 41 -28.54 12.07 -37.48
CA GLY A 41 -27.14 12.51 -37.35
C GLY A 41 -26.30 11.59 -36.47
N LEU A 42 -26.81 11.16 -35.30
CA LEU A 42 -26.12 10.24 -34.39
C LEU A 42 -25.96 8.84 -35.01
N ALA A 43 -26.98 8.33 -35.70
CA ALA A 43 -26.92 7.03 -36.37
C ALA A 43 -25.89 7.02 -37.49
N LEU A 44 -25.85 8.08 -38.31
CA LEU A 44 -24.84 8.25 -39.36
C LEU A 44 -23.44 8.41 -38.78
N LEU A 45 -23.30 9.20 -37.71
CA LEU A 45 -22.04 9.41 -37.01
C LEU A 45 -21.46 8.09 -36.50
N LYS A 46 -22.29 7.25 -35.87
CA LYS A 46 -21.86 5.92 -35.39
C LYS A 46 -21.30 5.08 -36.54
N SER A 47 -22.04 4.97 -37.65
CA SER A 47 -21.62 4.22 -38.83
C SER A 47 -20.28 4.71 -39.41
N VAL A 48 -20.10 6.03 -39.52
CA VAL A 48 -18.86 6.62 -40.04
C VAL A 48 -17.69 6.39 -39.09
N LEU A 49 -17.89 6.59 -37.79
CA LEU A 49 -16.85 6.31 -36.80
C LEU A 49 -16.47 4.83 -36.79
N ASP A 50 -17.41 3.90 -36.99
CA ASP A 50 -17.12 2.45 -37.06
C ASP A 50 -16.38 2.03 -38.34
N THR A 51 -16.55 2.76 -39.44
CA THR A 51 -16.01 2.36 -40.75
C THR A 51 -14.70 3.08 -41.11
N GLN A 52 -14.48 4.32 -40.62
CA GLN A 52 -13.34 5.16 -41.01
C GLN A 52 -12.33 5.33 -39.87
N ALA A 53 -11.36 4.40 -39.79
CA ALA A 53 -10.32 4.43 -38.75
C ALA A 53 -9.47 5.72 -38.78
N GLN A 54 -9.17 6.26 -39.96
CA GLN A 54 -8.37 7.50 -40.08
C GLN A 54 -9.06 8.71 -39.43
N LEU A 55 -10.40 8.73 -39.41
CA LEU A 55 -11.15 9.82 -38.78
C LEU A 55 -11.01 9.79 -37.24
N ARG A 56 -10.86 8.60 -36.64
CA ARG A 56 -10.65 8.46 -35.19
C ARG A 56 -9.30 9.02 -34.73
N GLU A 57 -8.33 9.06 -35.62
CA GLU A 57 -6.98 9.59 -35.37
C GLU A 57 -6.89 11.10 -35.64
N ASP A 58 -7.86 11.69 -36.35
CA ASP A 58 -7.94 13.13 -36.61
C ASP A 58 -8.62 13.88 -35.46
N VAL A 59 -7.81 14.28 -34.47
CA VAL A 59 -8.25 15.00 -33.26
C VAL A 59 -9.08 16.25 -33.59
N VAL A 60 -8.75 16.98 -34.65
CA VAL A 60 -9.44 18.22 -35.00
C VAL A 60 -10.86 17.93 -35.48
N GLN A 61 -11.01 16.94 -36.37
CA GLN A 61 -12.31 16.56 -36.90
C GLN A 61 -13.19 15.92 -35.83
N VAL A 62 -12.63 15.07 -34.97
CA VAL A 62 -13.32 14.43 -33.84
C VAL A 62 -13.84 15.49 -32.86
N ASN A 63 -13.01 16.46 -32.46
CA ASN A 63 -13.44 17.54 -31.58
C ASN A 63 -14.57 18.37 -32.20
N ALA A 64 -14.46 18.73 -33.48
CA ALA A 64 -15.51 19.48 -34.16
C ALA A 64 -16.84 18.70 -34.29
N LEU A 65 -16.78 17.36 -34.41
CA LEU A 65 -17.98 16.51 -34.36
C LEU A 65 -18.58 16.48 -32.96
N TRP A 66 -17.76 16.30 -31.93
CA TRP A 66 -18.19 16.36 -30.53
C TRP A 66 -18.87 17.69 -30.18
N GLU A 67 -18.27 18.80 -30.62
CA GLU A 67 -18.82 20.14 -30.41
C GLU A 67 -20.15 20.38 -31.13
N SER A 68 -20.43 19.61 -32.19
CA SER A 68 -21.68 19.70 -32.95
C SER A 68 -22.85 18.98 -32.26
N ILE A 69 -22.59 18.11 -31.29
CA ILE A 69 -23.61 17.38 -30.54
C ILE A 69 -24.14 18.25 -29.40
N SER A 70 -25.47 18.35 -29.29
CA SER A 70 -26.13 19.08 -28.21
C SER A 70 -26.09 18.28 -26.90
N PRO A 71 -25.47 18.79 -25.81
CA PRO A 71 -25.44 18.08 -24.52
C PRO A 71 -26.85 17.87 -23.95
N LYS A 72 -27.75 18.84 -24.16
CA LYS A 72 -29.16 18.77 -23.74
C LYS A 72 -29.95 17.70 -24.49
N PHE A 73 -29.54 17.36 -25.71
CA PHE A 73 -30.18 16.30 -26.48
C PHE A 73 -29.77 14.92 -25.95
N LEU A 74 -28.47 14.68 -25.74
CA LEU A 74 -27.97 13.45 -25.11
C LEU A 74 -28.64 13.22 -23.75
N ASP A 75 -28.80 14.29 -22.98
CA ASP A 75 -29.50 14.32 -21.71
C ASP A 75 -30.96 13.87 -21.73
N ARG A 76 -31.65 14.12 -22.84
CA ARG A 76 -33.04 13.70 -23.00
C ARG A 76 -33.09 12.23 -23.41
N LEU A 77 -32.14 11.78 -24.23
CA LEU A 77 -32.02 10.37 -24.61
C LEU A 77 -31.67 9.48 -23.41
N LEU A 78 -30.72 9.90 -22.56
CA LEU A 78 -30.35 9.17 -21.34
C LEU A 78 -31.48 9.12 -20.29
N ARG A 79 -32.43 10.06 -20.36
CA ARG A 79 -33.61 10.12 -19.49
C ARG A 79 -34.87 9.60 -20.19
N ALA A 80 -34.74 8.93 -21.33
CA ALA A 80 -35.88 8.38 -22.04
C ALA A 80 -36.54 7.29 -21.17
N THR A 81 -37.83 7.47 -20.88
CA THR A 81 -38.65 6.50 -20.14
C THR A 81 -39.91 6.20 -20.92
N LYS A 82 -40.51 5.03 -20.67
CA LYS A 82 -41.84 4.70 -21.21
C LYS A 82 -42.86 5.78 -20.84
N ASN A 83 -43.63 6.25 -21.82
CA ASN A 83 -44.77 7.15 -21.63
C ASN A 83 -45.85 6.83 -22.68
N ASP A 84 -46.92 7.62 -22.73
CA ASP A 84 -48.06 7.39 -23.65
C ASP A 84 -47.68 7.41 -25.14
N HIS A 85 -46.51 7.97 -25.48
CA HIS A 85 -46.01 8.14 -26.85
C HIS A 85 -44.71 7.37 -27.15
N VAL A 86 -44.08 6.78 -26.13
CA VAL A 86 -42.78 6.10 -26.24
C VAL A 86 -42.90 4.74 -25.57
N THR A 87 -42.73 3.68 -26.34
CA THR A 87 -42.71 2.32 -25.84
C THR A 87 -41.45 2.06 -25.00
N ALA A 88 -41.46 1.00 -24.18
CA ALA A 88 -40.29 0.64 -23.37
C ALA A 88 -39.07 0.31 -24.24
N ASP A 89 -39.27 -0.29 -25.42
CA ASP A 89 -38.19 -0.65 -26.32
C ASP A 89 -37.62 0.56 -27.06
N GLU A 90 -38.47 1.52 -27.45
CA GLU A 90 -38.02 2.80 -28.01
C GLU A 90 -37.23 3.62 -26.98
N ALA A 91 -37.67 3.65 -25.72
CA ALA A 91 -36.93 4.29 -24.63
C ALA A 91 -35.54 3.65 -24.46
N ARG A 92 -35.45 2.32 -24.47
CA ARG A 92 -34.18 1.60 -24.36
C ARG A 92 -33.26 1.88 -25.55
N ASN A 93 -33.79 1.85 -26.77
CA ASN A 93 -33.02 2.17 -27.98
C ASN A 93 -32.46 3.60 -27.94
N MET A 94 -33.22 4.58 -27.41
CA MET A 94 -32.74 5.95 -27.24
C MET A 94 -31.57 6.03 -26.25
N ILE A 95 -31.66 5.32 -25.11
CA ILE A 95 -30.56 5.21 -24.15
C ILE A 95 -29.34 4.56 -24.82
N ASP A 96 -29.52 3.43 -25.51
CA ASP A 96 -28.44 2.68 -26.14
C ASP A 96 -27.67 3.51 -27.18
N ILE A 97 -28.39 4.32 -27.97
CA ILE A 97 -27.76 5.26 -28.91
C ILE A 97 -26.92 6.30 -28.17
N ALA A 98 -27.48 6.93 -27.13
CA ALA A 98 -26.77 7.97 -26.38
C ALA A 98 -25.53 7.44 -25.65
N VAL A 99 -25.67 6.28 -25.01
CA VAL A 99 -24.56 5.57 -24.34
C VAL A 99 -23.49 5.19 -25.34
N GLY A 100 -23.85 4.60 -26.49
CA GLY A 100 -22.88 4.22 -27.51
C GLY A 100 -22.09 5.40 -28.06
N VAL A 101 -22.75 6.54 -28.28
CA VAL A 101 -22.10 7.78 -28.70
C VAL A 101 -21.15 8.29 -27.62
N LEU A 102 -21.60 8.40 -26.37
CA LEU A 102 -20.77 8.84 -25.25
C LEU A 102 -19.55 7.95 -25.05
N HIS A 103 -19.74 6.63 -25.04
CA HIS A 103 -18.64 5.68 -24.90
C HIS A 103 -17.62 5.82 -26.04
N THR A 104 -18.07 5.95 -27.28
CA THR A 104 -17.18 6.13 -28.43
C THR A 104 -16.32 7.38 -28.25
N PHE A 105 -16.94 8.51 -27.88
CA PHE A 105 -16.21 9.76 -27.64
C PHE A 105 -15.32 9.73 -26.40
N ALA A 106 -15.66 8.96 -25.36
CA ALA A 106 -14.80 8.79 -24.20
C ALA A 106 -13.45 8.15 -24.58
N ILE A 107 -13.45 7.24 -25.55
CA ILE A 107 -12.26 6.54 -26.03
C ILE A 107 -11.42 7.42 -26.97
N ILE A 108 -12.06 8.11 -27.93
CA ILE A 108 -11.34 8.81 -29.01
C ILE A 108 -10.97 10.26 -28.70
N LEU A 109 -11.65 10.91 -27.74
CA LEU A 109 -11.33 12.30 -27.40
C LEU A 109 -10.00 12.41 -26.66
N PRO A 110 -9.22 13.49 -26.87
CA PRO A 110 -8.08 13.81 -26.01
C PRO A 110 -8.56 14.12 -24.58
N GLU A 111 -7.67 13.92 -23.61
CA GLU A 111 -7.97 14.05 -22.18
C GLU A 111 -8.58 15.42 -21.82
N GLU A 112 -8.01 16.51 -22.36
CA GLU A 112 -8.50 17.89 -22.18
C GLU A 112 -9.98 18.06 -22.55
N SER A 113 -10.45 17.36 -23.58
CA SER A 113 -11.84 17.42 -24.04
C SER A 113 -12.79 16.57 -23.20
N ARG A 114 -12.27 15.56 -22.49
CA ARG A 114 -13.06 14.73 -21.55
C ARG A 114 -13.31 15.46 -20.24
N GLU A 115 -12.43 16.39 -19.86
CA GLU A 115 -12.60 17.24 -18.68
C GLU A 115 -13.59 18.40 -18.88
N ASP A 116 -14.05 18.63 -20.12
CA ASP A 116 -15.05 19.66 -20.41
C ASP A 116 -16.38 19.34 -19.72
N LYS A 117 -17.07 20.38 -19.23
CA LYS A 117 -18.43 20.34 -18.68
C LYS A 117 -19.44 19.63 -19.58
N ARG A 118 -19.23 19.61 -20.90
CA ARG A 118 -20.06 18.86 -21.86
C ARG A 118 -20.05 17.37 -21.59
N PHE A 119 -18.91 16.82 -21.18
CA PHE A 119 -18.74 15.41 -20.86
C PHE A 119 -18.98 15.16 -19.37
N ILE A 120 -18.31 15.91 -18.49
CA ILE A 120 -18.41 15.78 -17.02
C ILE A 120 -19.86 15.96 -16.55
N GLY A 121 -20.60 16.90 -17.13
CA GLY A 121 -21.99 17.12 -16.75
C GLY A 121 -22.91 15.92 -17.00
N ARG A 122 -22.52 14.97 -17.86
CA ARG A 122 -23.32 13.78 -18.21
C ARG A 122 -23.08 12.57 -17.30
N ILE A 123 -22.21 12.70 -16.30
CA ILE A 123 -21.95 11.66 -15.30
C ILE A 123 -23.25 11.30 -14.55
N ASP A 124 -23.96 12.26 -13.96
CA ASP A 124 -25.19 11.95 -13.21
C ASP A 124 -26.27 11.28 -14.11
N PRO A 125 -26.59 11.78 -15.32
CA PRO A 125 -27.51 11.07 -16.22
C PRO A 125 -27.06 9.66 -16.60
N LEU A 126 -25.76 9.43 -16.83
CA LEU A 126 -25.22 8.10 -17.14
C LEU A 126 -25.45 7.13 -15.98
N VAL A 127 -25.26 7.57 -14.74
CA VAL A 127 -25.52 6.73 -13.56
C VAL A 127 -27.01 6.46 -13.39
N ASN A 128 -27.85 7.47 -13.58
CA ASN A 128 -29.30 7.30 -13.45
C ASN A 128 -29.91 6.38 -14.52
N CYS A 129 -29.33 6.32 -15.73
CA CYS A 129 -29.87 5.48 -16.80
C CYS A 129 -29.57 3.99 -16.61
N LEU A 130 -28.66 3.62 -15.70
CA LEU A 130 -28.30 2.22 -15.41
C LEU A 130 -29.51 1.36 -15.06
N VAL A 131 -30.49 1.92 -14.34
CA VAL A 131 -31.72 1.21 -13.92
C VAL A 131 -32.55 0.70 -15.10
N GLN A 132 -32.44 1.33 -16.27
CA GLN A 132 -33.27 1.05 -17.45
C GLN A 132 -32.44 0.58 -18.66
N SER A 133 -31.12 0.50 -18.51
CA SER A 133 -30.20 0.15 -19.58
C SER A 133 -30.26 -1.34 -19.93
N SER A 134 -29.96 -1.66 -21.19
CA SER A 134 -29.66 -3.04 -21.61
C SER A 134 -28.39 -3.55 -20.90
N PRO A 135 -28.16 -4.88 -20.80
CA PRO A 135 -26.90 -5.43 -20.28
C PRO A 135 -25.68 -4.89 -21.03
N GLU A 136 -25.77 -4.79 -22.35
CA GLU A 136 -24.69 -4.28 -23.21
C GLU A 136 -24.42 -2.80 -22.93
N SER A 137 -25.45 -1.95 -22.89
CA SER A 137 -25.26 -0.53 -22.57
C SER A 137 -24.83 -0.31 -21.13
N THR A 138 -25.21 -1.19 -20.19
CA THR A 138 -24.71 -1.12 -18.81
C THR A 138 -23.19 -1.22 -18.78
N VAL A 139 -22.60 -2.16 -19.51
CA VAL A 139 -21.13 -2.29 -19.61
C VAL A 139 -20.51 -1.03 -20.23
N LEU A 140 -21.10 -0.50 -21.31
CA LEU A 140 -20.60 0.71 -21.97
C LEU A 140 -20.69 1.95 -21.07
N VAL A 141 -21.76 2.09 -20.28
CA VAL A 141 -21.88 3.14 -19.27
C VAL A 141 -20.75 3.02 -18.25
N LEU A 142 -20.52 1.84 -17.68
CA LEU A 142 -19.48 1.63 -16.67
C LEU A 142 -18.07 1.89 -17.22
N GLN A 143 -17.77 1.45 -18.44
CA GLN A 143 -16.50 1.76 -19.10
C GLN A 143 -16.32 3.25 -19.38
N THR A 144 -17.41 3.94 -19.75
CA THR A 144 -17.42 5.40 -19.93
C THR A 144 -17.13 6.10 -18.61
N LEU A 145 -17.81 5.70 -17.52
CA LEU A 145 -17.57 6.25 -16.18
C LEU A 145 -16.16 5.96 -15.70
N LEU A 146 -15.61 4.78 -15.97
CA LEU A 146 -14.22 4.43 -15.61
C LEU A 146 -13.22 5.33 -16.34
N THR A 147 -13.47 5.60 -17.63
CA THR A 147 -12.64 6.53 -18.43
C THR A 147 -12.72 7.96 -17.89
N LEU A 148 -13.85 8.38 -17.31
CA LEU A 148 -13.97 9.69 -16.68
C LEU A 148 -13.40 9.72 -15.26
N ALA A 149 -13.45 8.59 -14.54
CA ALA A 149 -12.81 8.44 -13.25
C ALA A 149 -11.27 8.50 -13.36
N SER A 150 -10.69 8.26 -14.55
CA SER A 150 -9.25 8.34 -14.75
C SER A 150 -8.68 9.75 -14.65
N CYS A 151 -9.51 10.80 -14.79
CA CYS A 151 -9.11 12.19 -14.58
C CYS A 151 -9.66 12.75 -13.26
N THR A 152 -8.94 13.68 -12.64
CA THR A 152 -9.30 14.22 -11.32
C THR A 152 -10.65 14.93 -11.32
N VAL A 153 -11.00 15.63 -12.40
CA VAL A 153 -12.28 16.36 -12.52
C VAL A 153 -13.47 15.38 -12.59
N GLY A 154 -13.37 14.33 -13.41
CA GLY A 154 -14.42 13.32 -13.53
C GLY A 154 -14.56 12.47 -12.26
N ALA A 155 -13.45 12.06 -11.66
CA ALA A 155 -13.43 11.39 -10.36
C ALA A 155 -14.15 12.23 -9.28
N THR A 156 -13.88 13.54 -9.22
CA THR A 156 -14.53 14.46 -8.28
C THR A 156 -16.03 14.56 -8.51
N GLN A 157 -16.47 14.58 -9.76
CA GLN A 157 -17.90 14.61 -10.08
C GLN A 157 -18.61 13.29 -9.71
N ILE A 158 -17.96 12.14 -9.94
CA ILE A 158 -18.52 10.82 -9.61
C ILE A 158 -18.78 10.68 -8.10
N ILE A 159 -17.82 11.08 -7.26
CA ILE A 159 -17.98 10.96 -5.80
C ILE A 159 -19.02 11.94 -5.22
N GLN A 160 -19.48 12.92 -6.02
CA GLN A 160 -20.50 13.90 -5.65
C GLN A 160 -21.90 13.56 -6.18
N ILE A 161 -22.06 12.40 -6.83
CA ILE A 161 -23.37 11.94 -7.30
C ILE A 161 -24.32 11.81 -6.10
N LYS A 162 -25.50 12.44 -6.21
CA LYS A 162 -26.49 12.47 -5.14
C LYS A 162 -27.10 11.10 -4.81
N ASP A 163 -27.28 10.28 -5.83
CA ASP A 163 -27.85 8.94 -5.68
C ASP A 163 -26.93 7.90 -6.34
N VAL A 164 -26.10 7.27 -5.50
CA VAL A 164 -25.20 6.19 -5.90
C VAL A 164 -25.88 4.82 -5.90
N THR A 165 -27.16 4.73 -5.53
CA THR A 165 -27.90 3.46 -5.43
C THR A 165 -27.86 2.64 -6.72
N PRO A 166 -28.05 3.22 -7.93
CA PRO A 166 -27.97 2.48 -9.19
C PRO A 166 -26.61 1.79 -9.42
N LEU A 167 -25.52 2.40 -8.93
CA LEU A 167 -24.21 1.77 -8.98
C LEU A 167 -24.11 0.65 -7.94
N THR A 168 -24.44 0.95 -6.69
CA THR A 168 -24.21 0.00 -5.58
C THR A 168 -25.06 -1.27 -5.70
N GLU A 169 -26.28 -1.20 -6.23
CA GLU A 169 -27.12 -2.39 -6.45
C GLU A 169 -26.58 -3.30 -7.58
N LEU A 170 -25.95 -2.72 -8.60
CA LEU A 170 -25.33 -3.46 -9.70
C LEU A 170 -23.98 -4.07 -9.35
N SER A 171 -23.34 -3.64 -8.25
CA SER A 171 -21.97 -4.02 -7.88
C SER A 171 -21.75 -5.53 -7.73
N THR A 172 -22.78 -6.29 -7.34
CA THR A 172 -22.69 -7.76 -7.20
C THR A 172 -22.71 -8.49 -8.54
N GLN A 173 -23.30 -7.87 -9.57
CA GLN A 173 -23.45 -8.46 -10.92
C GLN A 173 -22.40 -7.92 -11.90
N GLN A 174 -21.93 -6.69 -11.68
CA GLN A 174 -21.00 -5.96 -12.55
C GLN A 174 -19.80 -5.45 -11.73
N PRO A 175 -18.70 -6.22 -11.63
CA PRO A 175 -17.52 -5.84 -10.86
C PRO A 175 -16.89 -4.50 -11.28
N LEU A 176 -17.06 -4.08 -12.54
CA LEU A 176 -16.63 -2.77 -13.06
C LEU A 176 -17.16 -1.58 -12.24
N VAL A 177 -18.29 -1.73 -11.53
CA VAL A 177 -18.78 -0.70 -10.61
C VAL A 177 -17.74 -0.40 -9.53
N LEU A 178 -17.11 -1.43 -8.97
CA LEU A 178 -16.11 -1.29 -7.92
C LEU A 178 -14.86 -0.60 -8.47
N ASP A 179 -14.45 -0.93 -9.70
CA ASP A 179 -13.33 -0.25 -10.37
C ASP A 179 -13.61 1.25 -10.56
N VAL A 180 -14.83 1.62 -10.97
CA VAL A 180 -15.25 3.03 -11.11
C VAL A 180 -15.16 3.75 -9.77
N ILE A 181 -15.68 3.15 -8.70
CA ILE A 181 -15.69 3.76 -7.35
C ILE A 181 -14.25 3.91 -6.83
N GLY A 182 -13.46 2.83 -6.88
CA GLY A 182 -12.08 2.80 -6.36
C GLY A 182 -11.17 3.77 -7.10
N LEU A 183 -11.25 3.81 -8.44
CA LEU A 183 -10.48 4.76 -9.24
C LEU A 183 -10.92 6.20 -8.96
N SER A 184 -12.22 6.44 -8.75
CA SER A 184 -12.73 7.77 -8.40
C SER A 184 -12.20 8.24 -7.04
N TRP A 185 -12.16 7.37 -6.02
CA TRP A 185 -11.56 7.72 -4.72
C TRP A 185 -10.07 8.02 -4.85
N SER A 186 -9.31 7.16 -5.52
CA SER A 186 -7.86 7.33 -5.72
C SER A 186 -7.56 8.65 -6.44
N ASN A 187 -8.18 8.89 -7.59
CA ASN A 187 -7.86 10.05 -8.43
C ASN A 187 -8.41 11.35 -7.85
N ALA A 188 -9.58 11.36 -7.22
CA ALA A 188 -10.06 12.55 -6.53
C ALA A 188 -9.16 12.93 -5.34
N SER A 189 -8.53 11.95 -4.68
CA SER A 189 -7.63 12.20 -3.55
C SER A 189 -6.30 12.84 -3.93
N THR A 190 -5.93 12.86 -5.21
CA THR A 190 -4.73 13.56 -5.70
C THR A 190 -4.80 15.07 -5.44
N ALA A 191 -6.01 15.65 -5.40
CA ALA A 191 -6.24 17.04 -5.06
C ALA A 191 -6.55 17.19 -3.56
N LYS A 192 -5.67 17.90 -2.83
CA LYS A 192 -5.83 18.13 -1.38
C LYS A 192 -7.17 18.78 -1.00
N SER A 193 -7.77 19.57 -1.88
CA SER A 193 -9.09 20.19 -1.67
C SER A 193 -10.23 19.18 -1.57
N ASN A 194 -10.05 17.96 -2.09
CA ASN A 194 -11.09 16.95 -2.22
C ASN A 194 -11.08 15.91 -1.09
N LEU A 195 -10.07 15.90 -0.21
CA LEU A 195 -9.90 14.86 0.81
C LEU A 195 -11.16 14.67 1.68
N ASN A 196 -11.80 15.76 2.10
CA ASN A 196 -13.04 15.72 2.90
C ASN A 196 -14.22 15.14 2.11
N ILE A 197 -14.29 15.42 0.80
CA ILE A 197 -15.35 14.94 -0.08
C ILE A 197 -15.18 13.44 -0.31
N VAL A 198 -13.94 12.98 -0.54
CA VAL A 198 -13.61 11.56 -0.66
C VAL A 198 -13.97 10.82 0.63
N SER A 199 -13.55 11.34 1.78
CA SER A 199 -13.88 10.75 3.09
C SER A 199 -15.40 10.59 3.28
N SER A 200 -16.17 11.63 2.96
CA SER A 200 -17.64 11.59 3.04
C SER A 200 -18.25 10.58 2.06
N SER A 201 -17.70 10.47 0.85
CA SER A 201 -18.13 9.51 -0.17
C SER A 201 -17.90 8.06 0.28
N ILE A 202 -16.74 7.76 0.88
CA ILE A 202 -16.44 6.43 1.43
C ILE A 202 -17.48 6.05 2.49
N ASP A 203 -17.79 6.96 3.41
CA ASP A 203 -18.78 6.72 4.45
C ASP A 203 -20.21 6.55 3.94
N GLU A 204 -20.55 7.15 2.81
CA GLU A 204 -21.86 6.99 2.19
C GLU A 204 -21.97 5.68 1.41
N ILE A 205 -20.93 5.33 0.65
CA ILE A 205 -20.95 4.20 -0.29
C ILE A 205 -20.71 2.87 0.42
N MET A 206 -19.78 2.80 1.39
CA MET A 206 -19.41 1.53 2.04
C MET A 206 -20.61 0.81 2.68
N PRO A 207 -21.49 1.48 3.46
CA PRO A 207 -22.70 0.85 3.98
C PRO A 207 -23.62 0.28 2.90
N LYS A 208 -23.79 1.02 1.77
CA LYS A 208 -24.63 0.58 0.65
C LYS A 208 -24.06 -0.66 -0.04
N LEU A 209 -22.75 -0.69 -0.26
CA LEU A 209 -22.07 -1.88 -0.79
C LEU A 209 -22.22 -3.08 0.16
N MET A 210 -22.06 -2.89 1.47
CA MET A 210 -22.24 -3.97 2.44
C MET A 210 -23.65 -4.56 2.42
N VAL A 211 -24.67 -3.72 2.23
CA VAL A 211 -26.07 -4.18 2.06
C VAL A 211 -26.20 -4.99 0.76
N ALA A 212 -25.66 -4.50 -0.36
CA ALA A 212 -25.72 -5.20 -1.64
C ALA A 212 -25.03 -6.59 -1.58
N PHE A 213 -23.91 -6.71 -0.87
CA PHE A 213 -23.14 -7.94 -0.75
C PHE A 213 -23.55 -8.86 0.41
N LYS A 214 -24.54 -8.49 1.24
CA LYS A 214 -24.92 -9.22 2.48
C LYS A 214 -25.16 -10.73 2.26
N ASP A 215 -25.84 -11.07 1.17
CA ASP A 215 -26.25 -12.44 0.84
C ASP A 215 -25.25 -13.17 -0.10
N THR A 216 -24.10 -12.55 -0.36
CA THR A 216 -23.00 -13.13 -1.15
C THR A 216 -21.91 -13.71 -0.24
N ASP A 217 -20.84 -14.23 -0.86
CA ASP A 217 -19.59 -14.59 -0.17
C ASP A 217 -18.68 -13.38 0.13
N ALA A 218 -19.05 -12.19 -0.36
CA ALA A 218 -18.33 -10.93 -0.24
C ALA A 218 -16.88 -10.93 -0.76
N VAL A 219 -16.47 -11.95 -1.55
CA VAL A 219 -15.08 -12.07 -2.04
C VAL A 219 -14.67 -10.84 -2.86
N THR A 220 -15.52 -10.42 -3.80
CA THR A 220 -15.24 -9.26 -4.66
C THR A 220 -15.19 -7.95 -3.86
N LEU A 221 -16.07 -7.78 -2.85
CA LEU A 221 -16.09 -6.58 -2.00
C LEU A 221 -14.83 -6.48 -1.14
N LEU A 222 -14.37 -7.59 -0.56
CA LEU A 222 -13.16 -7.61 0.27
C LEU A 222 -11.91 -7.36 -0.58
N ALA A 223 -11.81 -7.97 -1.76
CA ALA A 223 -10.72 -7.70 -2.70
C ALA A 223 -10.70 -6.23 -3.14
N PHE A 224 -11.87 -5.66 -3.45
CA PHE A 224 -12.01 -4.23 -3.75
C PHE A 224 -11.57 -3.34 -2.58
N THR A 225 -11.97 -3.70 -1.35
CA THR A 225 -11.58 -2.92 -0.16
C THR A 225 -10.06 -2.89 0.00
N ALA A 226 -9.40 -4.04 -0.12
CA ALA A 226 -7.95 -4.15 -0.04
C ALA A 226 -7.25 -3.26 -1.09
N ASP A 227 -7.69 -3.37 -2.34
CA ASP A 227 -7.12 -2.60 -3.46
C ASP A 227 -7.38 -1.09 -3.31
N ALA A 228 -8.62 -0.68 -3.07
CA ALA A 228 -9.02 0.72 -3.01
C ALA A 228 -8.38 1.45 -1.82
N PHE A 229 -8.37 0.83 -0.63
CA PHE A 229 -7.82 1.49 0.57
C PHE A 229 -6.30 1.57 0.56
N SER A 230 -5.62 0.69 -0.17
CA SER A 230 -4.16 0.79 -0.38
C SER A 230 -3.74 1.96 -1.28
N LYS A 231 -4.65 2.49 -2.10
CA LYS A 231 -4.39 3.53 -3.10
C LYS A 231 -4.81 4.94 -2.66
N VAL A 232 -5.65 5.05 -1.64
CA VAL A 232 -6.07 6.37 -1.10
C VAL A 232 -5.13 6.83 0.02
N PRO A 233 -4.91 8.14 0.17
CA PRO A 233 -4.14 8.67 1.30
C PRO A 233 -4.79 8.33 2.64
N PRO A 234 -4.02 7.99 3.70
CA PRO A 234 -4.59 7.60 4.99
C PRO A 234 -5.48 8.68 5.62
N GLU A 235 -5.29 9.95 5.26
CA GLU A 235 -6.06 11.09 5.77
C GLU A 235 -7.54 11.09 5.36
N VAL A 236 -7.91 10.38 4.28
CA VAL A 236 -9.33 10.30 3.87
C VAL A 236 -10.10 9.23 4.66
N LEU A 237 -9.40 8.30 5.30
CA LEU A 237 -9.99 7.19 6.04
C LEU A 237 -10.15 7.59 7.51
N ARG A 238 -11.40 7.68 7.99
CA ARG A 238 -11.67 8.01 9.39
C ARG A 238 -11.10 6.92 10.30
N ALA A 239 -10.35 7.28 11.34
CA ALA A 239 -9.73 6.33 12.26
C ALA A 239 -10.70 5.29 12.87
N ASP A 240 -11.96 5.67 13.08
CA ASP A 240 -13.02 4.76 13.52
C ASP A 240 -14.31 4.95 12.71
N PRO A 241 -14.48 4.24 11.58
CA PRO A 241 -15.69 4.29 10.77
C PRO A 241 -16.81 3.40 11.36
N PRO A 242 -18.09 3.85 11.32
CA PRO A 242 -19.20 3.06 11.84
C PRO A 242 -19.47 1.79 11.03
N TRP A 243 -19.06 1.76 9.76
CA TRP A 243 -19.23 0.60 8.86
C TRP A 243 -18.13 -0.47 9.01
N LEU A 244 -17.03 -0.18 9.72
CA LEU A 244 -15.88 -1.09 9.83
C LEU A 244 -16.28 -2.43 10.47
N GLU A 245 -17.14 -2.41 11.49
CA GLU A 245 -17.57 -3.64 12.17
C GLU A 245 -18.32 -4.59 11.23
N GLY A 246 -19.25 -4.07 10.43
CA GLY A 246 -19.99 -4.93 9.50
C GLY A 246 -19.11 -5.48 8.38
N LEU A 247 -18.07 -4.75 7.95
CA LEU A 247 -17.08 -5.26 7.00
C LEU A 247 -16.25 -6.40 7.61
N ILE A 248 -15.84 -6.25 8.88
CA ILE A 248 -15.16 -7.30 9.63
C ILE A 248 -16.07 -8.52 9.80
N LEU A 249 -17.38 -8.35 10.01
CA LEU A 249 -18.32 -9.47 10.07
C LEU A 249 -18.43 -10.23 8.74
N LEU A 250 -18.43 -9.53 7.59
CA LEU A 250 -18.38 -10.18 6.27
C LEU A 250 -17.08 -10.97 6.09
N LEU A 251 -15.94 -10.40 6.52
CA LEU A 251 -14.64 -11.08 6.52
C LEU A 251 -14.68 -12.35 7.40
N LYS A 252 -15.17 -12.24 8.64
CA LYS A 252 -15.32 -13.37 9.56
C LYS A 252 -16.20 -14.47 8.97
N LYS A 253 -17.30 -14.11 8.31
CA LYS A 253 -18.22 -15.03 7.61
C LYS A 253 -17.50 -15.79 6.49
N LEU A 254 -16.70 -15.11 5.66
CA LEU A 254 -15.96 -15.73 4.55
C LEU A 254 -14.89 -16.70 5.06
N VAL A 255 -14.16 -16.36 6.12
CA VAL A 255 -13.15 -17.25 6.72
C VAL A 255 -13.80 -18.53 7.27
N ALA A 256 -14.98 -18.42 7.90
CA ALA A 256 -15.71 -19.55 8.47
C ALA A 256 -16.33 -20.49 7.42
N SER A 257 -16.52 -20.05 6.17
CA SER A 257 -17.29 -20.78 5.15
C SER A 257 -16.48 -21.78 4.30
N ARG A 258 -15.24 -22.13 4.70
CA ARG A 258 -14.28 -22.95 3.91
C ARG A 258 -13.94 -22.29 2.56
N PRO A 259 -13.11 -21.24 2.56
CA PRO A 259 -12.93 -20.36 1.42
C PRO A 259 -12.17 -21.00 0.25
N THR A 260 -12.58 -20.61 -0.97
CA THR A 260 -11.86 -20.89 -2.23
C THR A 260 -10.48 -20.21 -2.24
N ALA A 261 -9.63 -20.49 -3.23
CA ALA A 261 -8.34 -19.80 -3.37
C ALA A 261 -8.51 -18.27 -3.52
N ALA A 262 -9.50 -17.82 -4.28
CA ALA A 262 -9.84 -16.41 -4.43
C ALA A 262 -10.36 -15.81 -3.11
N GLY A 263 -11.21 -16.56 -2.39
CA GLY A 263 -11.68 -16.15 -1.06
C GLY A 263 -10.54 -16.01 -0.06
N ARG A 264 -9.55 -16.92 -0.10
CA ARG A 264 -8.32 -16.82 0.71
C ARG A 264 -7.54 -15.55 0.41
N ALA A 265 -7.27 -15.26 -0.85
CA ALA A 265 -6.59 -14.03 -1.23
C ALA A 265 -7.36 -12.79 -0.72
N ALA A 266 -8.67 -12.75 -0.96
CA ALA A 266 -9.51 -11.61 -0.58
C ALA A 266 -9.53 -11.33 0.93
N TYR A 267 -9.76 -12.33 1.79
CA TYR A 267 -9.81 -12.06 3.23
C TYR A 267 -8.42 -11.77 3.82
N ILE A 268 -7.34 -12.35 3.28
CA ILE A 268 -5.98 -12.10 3.76
C ILE A 268 -5.57 -10.67 3.43
N GLU A 269 -5.72 -10.28 2.17
CA GLU A 269 -5.37 -8.93 1.72
C GLU A 269 -6.25 -7.88 2.40
N ALA A 270 -7.57 -8.11 2.51
CA ALA A 270 -8.45 -7.19 3.22
C ALA A 270 -8.12 -7.08 4.71
N ALA A 271 -7.85 -8.19 5.40
CA ALA A 271 -7.46 -8.14 6.81
C ALA A 271 -6.15 -7.35 7.00
N ALA A 272 -5.14 -7.60 6.16
CA ALA A 272 -3.87 -6.89 6.20
C ALA A 272 -4.06 -5.37 5.98
N THR A 273 -4.79 -4.98 4.94
CA THR A 273 -5.08 -3.56 4.64
C THR A 273 -5.86 -2.90 5.77
N LEU A 274 -6.88 -3.56 6.33
CA LEU A 274 -7.67 -3.00 7.42
C LEU A 274 -6.83 -2.83 8.70
N LEU A 275 -5.94 -3.76 9.02
CA LEU A 275 -5.01 -3.64 10.16
C LEU A 275 -4.02 -2.50 9.96
N GLN A 276 -3.52 -2.31 8.73
CA GLN A 276 -2.58 -1.24 8.40
C GLN A 276 -3.22 0.15 8.45
N VAL A 277 -4.44 0.28 7.92
CA VAL A 277 -5.18 1.55 7.85
C VAL A 277 -5.78 1.93 9.20
N PHE A 278 -6.41 0.97 9.90
CA PHE A 278 -7.15 1.20 11.13
C PHE A 278 -6.41 0.61 12.34
N GLN A 279 -5.16 1.05 12.55
CA GLN A 279 -4.20 0.47 13.51
C GLN A 279 -4.69 0.40 14.97
N GLN A 280 -5.62 1.29 15.34
CA GLN A 280 -6.17 1.36 16.70
C GLN A 280 -7.49 0.59 16.84
N SER A 281 -8.40 0.73 15.88
CA SER A 281 -9.77 0.20 15.97
C SER A 281 -9.94 -1.20 15.38
N CYS A 282 -9.15 -1.60 14.39
CA CYS A 282 -9.29 -2.90 13.72
C CYS A 282 -8.79 -4.10 14.53
N PRO A 283 -7.60 -4.08 15.19
CA PRO A 283 -7.07 -5.28 15.85
C PRO A 283 -8.03 -5.88 16.87
N SER A 284 -8.62 -5.06 17.72
CA SER A 284 -9.59 -5.51 18.72
C SER A 284 -10.87 -6.05 18.08
N ARG A 285 -11.39 -5.44 17.01
CA ARG A 285 -12.60 -5.93 16.32
C ARG A 285 -12.35 -7.22 15.54
N LEU A 286 -11.18 -7.35 14.92
CA LEU A 286 -10.83 -8.52 14.11
C LEU A 286 -10.52 -9.74 14.98
N PHE A 287 -9.71 -9.58 16.02
CA PHE A 287 -9.17 -10.70 16.79
C PHE A 287 -9.94 -11.04 18.07
N ARG A 288 -10.75 -10.12 18.61
CA ARG A 288 -11.59 -10.42 19.77
C ARG A 288 -12.75 -11.33 19.37
N ASP A 289 -12.99 -12.34 20.21
CA ASP A 289 -14.15 -13.20 20.07
C ASP A 289 -15.41 -12.60 20.68
N ASP A 290 -16.54 -12.95 20.07
CA ASP A 290 -17.85 -12.65 20.63
C ASP A 290 -18.07 -13.50 21.88
N LYS A 291 -18.37 -12.82 23.01
CA LYS A 291 -18.68 -13.46 24.31
C LYS A 291 -19.88 -14.43 24.28
N GLN A 292 -20.58 -14.54 23.15
CA GLN A 292 -21.81 -15.33 22.98
C GLN A 292 -21.60 -16.69 22.28
N ARG A 293 -20.39 -17.07 21.86
CA ARG A 293 -20.15 -18.38 21.25
C ARG A 293 -20.07 -19.48 22.30
N ASP A 294 -20.49 -20.69 21.92
CA ASP A 294 -20.33 -21.91 22.70
C ASP A 294 -18.89 -22.01 23.22
N ALA A 295 -18.72 -22.24 24.53
CA ALA A 295 -17.40 -22.34 25.17
C ALA A 295 -16.51 -23.48 24.62
N SER A 296 -17.07 -24.37 23.79
CA SER A 296 -16.36 -25.46 23.10
C SER A 296 -15.88 -25.10 21.69
N ALA A 297 -16.32 -23.98 21.12
CA ALA A 297 -15.91 -23.54 19.78
C ALA A 297 -14.53 -22.88 19.84
N LYS A 298 -13.67 -23.19 18.86
CA LYS A 298 -12.37 -22.53 18.75
C LYS A 298 -12.56 -21.02 18.46
N PRO A 299 -11.78 -20.15 19.12
CA PRO A 299 -11.64 -18.74 18.79
C PRO A 299 -11.55 -18.46 17.30
N PHE A 300 -12.21 -17.39 16.83
CA PHE A 300 -12.10 -16.93 15.44
C PHE A 300 -10.66 -16.53 15.11
N SER A 301 -9.99 -15.81 16.01
CA SER A 301 -8.60 -15.39 15.85
C SER A 301 -7.68 -16.59 15.66
N TYR A 302 -7.86 -17.65 16.45
CA TYR A 302 -7.12 -18.90 16.28
C TYR A 302 -7.38 -19.51 14.89
N LEU A 303 -8.63 -19.58 14.44
CA LEU A 303 -8.98 -20.12 13.12
C LEU A 303 -8.31 -19.32 11.99
N LEU A 304 -8.42 -17.99 12.03
CA LEU A 304 -7.87 -17.08 11.03
C LEU A 304 -6.34 -17.26 10.93
N VAL A 305 -5.64 -17.13 12.05
CA VAL A 305 -4.17 -17.22 12.10
C VAL A 305 -3.71 -18.61 11.65
N ASN A 306 -4.36 -19.67 12.14
CA ASN A 306 -3.99 -21.04 11.75
C ASN A 306 -4.19 -21.29 10.24
N LEU A 307 -5.25 -20.77 9.62
CA LEU A 307 -5.45 -20.89 8.17
C LEU A 307 -4.37 -20.13 7.37
N ILE A 308 -3.96 -18.95 7.84
CA ILE A 308 -2.90 -18.16 7.21
C ILE A 308 -1.55 -18.90 7.32
N LEU A 309 -1.21 -19.44 8.48
CA LEU A 309 0.02 -20.23 8.68
C LEU A 309 0.05 -21.47 7.77
N ILE A 310 -1.08 -22.15 7.59
CA ILE A 310 -1.19 -23.28 6.63
C ILE A 310 -0.97 -22.80 5.18
N ASP A 311 -1.57 -21.67 4.80
CA ASP A 311 -1.47 -21.11 3.45
C ASP A 311 -0.02 -20.70 3.13
N ILE A 312 0.69 -20.08 4.08
CA ILE A 312 2.11 -19.72 3.94
C ILE A 312 2.97 -20.98 3.76
N ARG A 313 2.90 -21.91 4.71
CA ARG A 313 3.71 -23.14 4.69
C ARG A 313 3.48 -23.99 3.45
N SER A 314 2.25 -24.05 2.95
CA SER A 314 1.93 -24.79 1.72
C SER A 314 2.37 -24.09 0.44
N SER A 315 2.61 -22.77 0.48
CA SER A 315 3.01 -22.00 -0.70
C SER A 315 4.53 -21.96 -0.91
N PHE A 316 5.30 -21.88 0.17
CA PHE A 316 6.76 -21.71 0.13
C PHE A 316 7.53 -22.75 -0.69
N PRO A 317 7.23 -24.06 -0.63
CA PRO A 317 7.97 -25.07 -1.41
C PRO A 317 7.94 -24.84 -2.93
N THR A 318 6.96 -24.10 -3.43
CA THR A 318 6.82 -23.82 -4.89
C THR A 318 7.24 -22.41 -5.27
N LEU A 319 7.59 -21.57 -4.30
CA LEU A 319 7.63 -20.12 -4.49
C LEU A 319 8.81 -19.68 -5.35
N LEU A 320 10.01 -20.25 -5.11
CA LEU A 320 11.19 -20.02 -5.94
C LEU A 320 10.96 -20.40 -7.41
N SER A 321 10.23 -21.49 -7.67
CA SER A 321 9.95 -21.94 -9.05
C SER A 321 8.99 -21.01 -9.80
N LYS A 322 8.21 -20.22 -9.04
CA LYS A 322 7.22 -19.30 -9.57
C LYS A 322 7.78 -17.90 -9.82
N LEU A 323 9.00 -17.56 -9.39
CA LEU A 323 9.54 -16.20 -9.44
C LEU A 323 9.43 -15.50 -10.81
N ASN A 324 9.48 -16.26 -11.92
CA ASN A 324 9.34 -15.73 -13.28
C ASN A 324 7.94 -15.92 -13.89
N SER A 325 6.98 -16.47 -13.14
CA SER A 325 5.60 -16.67 -13.57
C SER A 325 4.75 -15.39 -13.41
N SER A 326 3.70 -15.24 -14.21
CA SER A 326 2.72 -14.16 -14.07
C SER A 326 1.99 -14.16 -12.73
N ASP A 327 1.98 -15.30 -12.04
CA ASP A 327 1.19 -15.53 -10.84
C ASP A 327 1.98 -15.23 -9.56
N TYR A 328 3.29 -14.98 -9.67
CA TYR A 328 4.13 -14.67 -8.52
C TYR A 328 3.74 -13.37 -7.82
N PRO A 329 3.51 -12.23 -8.50
CA PRO A 329 3.20 -10.98 -7.82
C PRO A 329 1.93 -11.06 -6.95
N SER A 330 0.89 -11.74 -7.43
CA SER A 330 -0.34 -11.96 -6.65
C SER A 330 -0.11 -12.93 -5.49
N THR A 331 0.68 -13.98 -5.70
CA THR A 331 1.05 -14.92 -4.63
C THR A 331 1.88 -14.22 -3.55
N ALA A 332 2.88 -13.43 -3.92
CA ALA A 332 3.75 -12.68 -3.02
C ALA A 332 2.95 -11.65 -2.20
N ARG A 333 2.04 -10.90 -2.85
CA ARG A 333 1.15 -9.95 -2.16
C ARG A 333 0.26 -10.62 -1.12
N ARG A 334 -0.38 -11.74 -1.49
CA ARG A 334 -1.22 -12.52 -0.57
C ARG A 334 -0.41 -13.02 0.62
N LEU A 335 0.77 -13.58 0.38
CA LEU A 335 1.64 -14.10 1.45
C LEU A 335 2.16 -12.97 2.36
N ALA A 336 2.52 -11.82 1.78
CA ALA A 336 2.90 -10.61 2.51
C ALA A 336 1.75 -10.15 3.44
N GLY A 337 0.52 -10.10 2.92
CA GLY A 337 -0.66 -9.82 3.72
C GLY A 337 -0.86 -10.84 4.85
N GLY A 338 -0.54 -12.12 4.61
CA GLY A 338 -0.54 -13.15 5.65
C GLY A 338 0.40 -12.84 6.81
N PHE A 339 1.64 -12.46 6.50
CA PHE A 339 2.63 -12.00 7.49
C PHE A 339 2.17 -10.74 8.22
N ASP A 340 1.61 -9.75 7.52
CA ASP A 340 1.09 -8.54 8.14
C ASP A 340 -0.08 -8.81 9.11
N VAL A 341 -0.97 -9.76 8.80
CA VAL A 341 -2.02 -10.20 9.72
C VAL A 341 -1.43 -10.91 10.94
N ILE A 342 -0.39 -11.73 10.78
CA ILE A 342 0.31 -12.39 11.90
C ILE A 342 0.97 -11.34 12.80
N SER A 343 1.66 -10.35 12.22
CA SER A 343 2.24 -9.22 12.97
C SER A 343 1.18 -8.46 13.75
N GLY A 344 0.04 -8.16 13.11
CA GLY A 344 -1.09 -7.49 13.76
C GLY A 344 -1.70 -8.33 14.90
N PHE A 345 -1.74 -9.65 14.75
CA PHE A 345 -2.18 -10.56 15.81
C PHE A 345 -1.21 -10.59 16.98
N ILE A 346 0.11 -10.67 16.75
CA ILE A 346 1.12 -10.62 17.81
C ILE A 346 1.02 -9.29 18.56
N GLY A 347 0.92 -8.16 17.85
CA GLY A 347 0.72 -6.85 18.47
C GLY A 347 -0.58 -6.75 19.29
N PHE A 348 -1.66 -7.38 18.83
CA PHE A 348 -2.90 -7.49 19.61
C PHE A 348 -2.71 -8.31 20.90
N LEU A 349 -1.95 -9.42 20.85
CA LEU A 349 -1.66 -10.23 22.04
C LEU A 349 -0.84 -9.43 23.07
N VAL A 350 0.21 -8.72 22.64
CA VAL A 350 1.03 -7.89 23.53
C VAL A 350 0.19 -6.83 24.23
N ARG A 351 -0.60 -6.04 23.48
CA ARG A 351 -1.50 -5.02 24.06
C ARG A 351 -2.54 -5.63 25.00
N SER A 352 -3.03 -6.83 24.68
CA SER A 352 -4.00 -7.53 25.53
C SER A 352 -3.40 -8.03 26.84
N LEU A 353 -2.08 -8.23 26.91
CA LEU A 353 -1.39 -8.56 28.16
C LEU A 353 -1.23 -7.31 29.03
N ASP A 354 -0.85 -6.17 28.42
CA ASP A 354 -0.74 -4.89 29.13
C ASP A 354 -2.09 -4.48 29.77
N ASP A 355 -3.20 -4.68 29.06
CA ASP A 355 -4.56 -4.39 29.56
C ASP A 355 -5.01 -5.28 30.75
N ILE A 356 -4.40 -6.46 30.94
CA ILE A 356 -4.74 -7.38 32.05
C ILE A 356 -4.18 -6.88 33.38
N ASP A 357 -3.09 -6.11 33.35
CA ASP A 357 -2.42 -5.60 34.54
C ASP A 357 -3.11 -4.32 35.10
N GLU A 358 -3.91 -3.61 34.29
CA GLU A 358 -4.67 -2.41 34.68
C GLU A 358 -6.13 -2.73 35.09
N GLU A 359 -6.35 -3.14 36.35
CA GLU A 359 -7.60 -3.12 37.17
C GLU A 359 -8.98 -3.49 36.56
N SER A 360 -9.10 -3.93 35.31
CA SER A 360 -10.36 -4.25 34.65
C SER A 360 -10.47 -5.76 34.41
N SER A 361 -11.32 -6.41 35.21
CA SER A 361 -11.56 -7.87 35.29
C SER A 361 -12.20 -8.53 34.05
N SER A 362 -11.92 -8.03 32.85
CA SER A 362 -12.43 -8.54 31.58
C SER A 362 -11.25 -8.89 30.68
N SER A 363 -10.66 -10.09 30.85
CA SER A 363 -9.67 -10.64 29.94
C SER A 363 -10.13 -10.49 28.48
N THR A 364 -9.43 -9.66 27.71
CA THR A 364 -9.67 -9.42 26.28
C THR A 364 -9.31 -10.64 25.42
N LEU A 365 -8.44 -11.50 25.97
CA LEU A 365 -7.92 -12.72 25.35
C LEU A 365 -8.86 -13.92 25.59
N ALA A 366 -9.60 -14.30 24.56
CA ALA A 366 -10.51 -15.46 24.58
C ALA A 366 -9.85 -16.80 24.20
N ILE A 367 -8.53 -16.78 23.93
CA ILE A 367 -7.79 -17.97 23.47
C ILE A 367 -7.24 -18.74 24.68
N SER A 368 -7.59 -20.02 24.78
CA SER A 368 -7.04 -20.90 25.82
C SER A 368 -5.52 -21.08 25.68
N PRO A 369 -4.76 -21.23 26.77
CA PRO A 369 -3.31 -21.41 26.74
C PRO A 369 -2.82 -22.52 25.79
N ASP A 370 -3.51 -23.67 25.74
CA ASP A 370 -3.14 -24.79 24.86
C ASP A 370 -3.16 -24.42 23.37
N LEU A 371 -4.12 -23.57 22.97
CA LEU A 371 -4.24 -23.07 21.59
C LEU A 371 -3.16 -22.03 21.29
N LEU A 372 -2.79 -21.19 22.26
CA LEU A 372 -1.68 -20.25 22.13
C LEU A 372 -0.33 -20.98 21.99
N LEU A 373 -0.08 -22.02 22.79
CA LEU A 373 1.12 -22.85 22.67
C LEU A 373 1.20 -23.54 21.30
N LYS A 374 0.06 -23.99 20.79
CA LYS A 374 0.01 -24.54 19.43
C LYS A 374 0.30 -23.48 18.37
N LEU A 375 -0.30 -22.29 18.47
CA LEU A 375 0.01 -21.19 17.54
C LEU A 375 1.49 -20.79 17.62
N ARG A 376 2.06 -20.72 18.82
CA ARG A 376 3.49 -20.44 19.02
C ARG A 376 4.36 -21.41 18.22
N LYS A 377 4.08 -22.72 18.32
CA LYS A 377 4.78 -23.73 17.52
C LYS A 377 4.56 -23.56 16.02
N ASP A 378 3.31 -23.38 15.58
CA ASP A 378 2.98 -23.23 14.16
C ASP A 378 3.59 -21.94 13.54
N ILE A 379 3.66 -20.84 14.31
CA ILE A 379 4.34 -19.59 13.92
C ILE A 379 5.84 -19.84 13.80
N ALA A 380 6.44 -20.50 14.80
CA ALA A 380 7.88 -20.77 14.77
C ALA A 380 8.29 -21.62 13.56
N GLU A 381 7.57 -22.70 13.28
CA GLU A 381 7.78 -23.53 12.08
C GLU A 381 7.62 -22.73 10.78
N THR A 382 6.67 -21.80 10.74
CA THR A 382 6.46 -20.93 9.57
C THR A 382 7.59 -19.92 9.40
N MET A 383 8.13 -19.37 10.49
CA MET A 383 9.26 -18.44 10.43
C MET A 383 10.55 -19.14 10.01
N SER A 384 10.83 -20.37 10.46
CA SER A 384 12.00 -21.12 9.97
C SER A 384 11.95 -21.35 8.45
N LEU A 385 10.78 -21.69 7.91
CA LEU A 385 10.59 -21.78 6.46
C LEU A 385 10.75 -20.42 5.74
N ALA A 386 10.42 -19.31 6.42
CA ALA A 386 10.62 -17.97 5.88
C ALA A 386 12.09 -17.56 5.85
N ILE A 387 12.84 -17.91 6.90
CA ILE A 387 14.30 -17.73 6.95
C ILE A 387 14.96 -18.50 5.80
N GLU A 388 14.61 -19.77 5.63
CA GLU A 388 15.11 -20.61 4.52
C GLU A 388 14.79 -19.97 3.17
N TYR A 389 13.53 -19.60 2.93
CA TYR A 389 13.14 -18.94 1.68
C TYR A 389 13.89 -17.63 1.42
N MET A 390 14.04 -16.77 2.43
CA MET A 390 14.75 -15.51 2.31
C MET A 390 16.23 -15.73 2.00
N ARG A 391 16.87 -16.69 2.69
CA ARG A 391 18.27 -17.08 2.44
C ARG A 391 18.44 -17.62 1.03
N ASP A 392 17.65 -18.61 0.63
CA ASP A 392 17.73 -19.24 -0.69
C ASP A 392 17.52 -18.22 -1.81
N ARG A 393 16.56 -17.31 -1.63
CA ARG A 393 16.30 -16.26 -2.60
C ARG A 393 17.44 -15.25 -2.70
N TRP A 394 18.00 -14.86 -1.55
CA TRP A 394 19.14 -13.96 -1.50
C TRP A 394 20.36 -14.58 -2.18
N ASP A 395 20.69 -15.81 -1.84
CA ASP A 395 21.81 -16.56 -2.44
C ASP A 395 21.61 -16.77 -3.94
N ALA A 396 20.39 -17.09 -4.39
CA ALA A 396 20.05 -17.19 -5.80
C ALA A 396 20.26 -15.86 -6.55
N SER A 397 20.03 -14.72 -5.90
CA SER A 397 20.22 -13.38 -6.49
C SER A 397 21.66 -12.89 -6.46
N VAL A 398 22.46 -13.27 -5.45
CA VAL A 398 23.82 -12.76 -5.23
C VAL A 398 24.90 -13.71 -5.76
N ALA A 399 24.85 -14.98 -5.35
CA ALA A 399 25.85 -15.99 -5.69
C ALA A 399 25.45 -16.82 -6.92
N GLY A 400 24.15 -16.99 -7.15
CA GLY A 400 23.62 -17.98 -8.07
C GLY A 400 23.78 -19.42 -7.55
N VAL A 401 23.20 -20.39 -8.25
CA VAL A 401 23.13 -21.80 -7.81
C VAL A 401 24.54 -22.41 -7.65
N SER A 402 24.83 -22.91 -6.44
CA SER A 402 26.03 -23.72 -6.17
C SER A 402 26.05 -24.96 -7.08
N GLY A 403 27.08 -25.09 -7.92
CA GLY A 403 27.34 -26.28 -8.74
C GLY A 403 27.13 -26.16 -10.26
N LEU A 404 26.75 -24.99 -10.80
CA LEU A 404 26.66 -24.75 -12.25
C LEU A 404 27.89 -23.98 -12.80
N HIS A 405 28.45 -24.46 -13.92
CA HIS A 405 29.61 -23.84 -14.58
C HIS A 405 29.26 -22.43 -15.11
N PRO A 406 30.19 -21.47 -15.06
CA PRO A 406 29.99 -20.10 -15.55
C PRO A 406 29.46 -19.94 -16.97
N ASP A 407 29.65 -20.95 -17.80
CA ASP A 407 29.32 -20.90 -19.23
C ASP A 407 27.93 -21.49 -19.55
N ALA A 408 27.24 -22.07 -18.55
CA ALA A 408 25.84 -22.50 -18.69
C ALA A 408 24.84 -21.34 -18.52
N ARG A 409 25.35 -20.11 -18.34
CA ARG A 409 24.61 -18.87 -18.05
C ARG A 409 24.03 -18.27 -19.33
N ALA A 410 22.74 -18.48 -19.60
CA ALA A 410 22.04 -17.79 -20.68
C ALA A 410 21.52 -16.42 -20.20
N GLY A 411 22.39 -15.40 -20.19
CA GLY A 411 21.99 -13.99 -20.12
C GLY A 411 22.54 -13.19 -18.94
N THR A 412 23.01 -11.98 -19.25
CA THR A 412 23.23 -10.88 -18.30
C THR A 412 22.09 -9.88 -18.46
N SER A 413 21.37 -9.54 -17.39
CA SER A 413 20.48 -8.38 -17.39
C SER A 413 21.22 -7.19 -16.80
N ALA A 414 21.33 -6.11 -17.56
CA ALA A 414 21.80 -4.83 -17.05
C ALA A 414 20.66 -4.14 -16.30
N THR A 415 20.79 -3.98 -14.99
CA THR A 415 19.92 -3.11 -14.19
C THR A 415 20.64 -1.80 -13.89
N SER A 416 19.90 -0.78 -13.45
CA SER A 416 20.46 0.53 -13.05
C SER A 416 21.47 0.46 -11.90
N GLU A 417 21.56 -0.70 -11.23
CA GLU A 417 22.48 -0.97 -10.11
C GLU A 417 23.65 -1.90 -10.52
N GLY A 418 23.76 -2.30 -11.80
CA GLY A 418 24.87 -3.11 -12.33
C GLY A 418 24.44 -4.31 -13.19
N THR A 419 25.42 -5.10 -13.64
CA THR A 419 25.17 -6.33 -14.43
C THR A 419 24.89 -7.50 -13.49
N ARG A 420 23.64 -7.97 -13.41
CA ARG A 420 23.28 -9.16 -12.61
C ARG A 420 23.14 -10.39 -13.50
N LEU A 421 23.69 -11.51 -13.05
CA LEU A 421 23.64 -12.80 -13.75
C LEU A 421 22.26 -13.43 -13.52
N THR A 422 21.42 -13.49 -14.55
CA THR A 422 20.07 -14.06 -14.44
C THR A 422 20.13 -15.56 -14.65
N LEU A 423 19.98 -16.32 -13.57
CA LEU A 423 19.70 -17.76 -13.62
C LEU A 423 18.20 -18.00 -13.81
N THR A 424 17.82 -19.24 -14.14
CA THR A 424 16.42 -19.68 -14.25
C THR A 424 15.58 -19.48 -12.97
N TRP A 425 16.23 -19.29 -11.81
CA TRP A 425 15.61 -19.09 -10.49
C TRP A 425 15.67 -17.65 -9.96
N GLY A 426 16.44 -16.75 -10.58
CA GLY A 426 16.37 -15.32 -10.27
C GLY A 426 15.18 -14.71 -11.01
N SER A 427 14.42 -13.80 -10.37
CA SER A 427 13.40 -13.06 -11.11
C SER A 427 14.08 -12.16 -12.14
N MET A 428 13.65 -12.25 -13.40
CA MET A 428 14.10 -11.36 -14.48
C MET A 428 13.53 -9.94 -14.34
N LYS A 429 12.50 -9.75 -13.52
CA LYS A 429 11.72 -8.51 -13.42
C LYS A 429 11.68 -7.91 -12.01
N ASP A 430 11.62 -8.74 -10.98
CA ASP A 430 11.37 -8.31 -9.60
C ASP A 430 12.65 -8.41 -8.77
N ASN A 431 13.21 -7.27 -8.35
CA ASN A 431 14.34 -7.27 -7.43
C ASN A 431 13.88 -7.59 -6.00
N ILE A 432 14.77 -8.15 -5.20
CA ILE A 432 14.50 -8.44 -3.78
C ILE A 432 14.02 -7.20 -2.99
N PRO A 433 14.61 -6.00 -3.15
CA PRO A 433 14.13 -4.80 -2.45
C PRO A 433 12.76 -4.30 -2.91
N ASP A 434 12.27 -4.76 -4.07
CA ASP A 434 10.96 -4.39 -4.59
C ASP A 434 9.87 -5.44 -4.25
N ASP A 435 10.25 -6.51 -3.53
CA ASP A 435 9.33 -7.59 -3.19
C ASP A 435 8.64 -7.40 -1.83
N PRO A 436 7.30 -7.26 -1.79
CA PRO A 436 6.57 -7.02 -0.55
C PRO A 436 6.62 -8.21 0.42
N LEU A 437 6.80 -9.44 -0.08
CA LEU A 437 6.90 -10.62 0.76
C LEU A 437 8.17 -10.59 1.61
N ILE A 438 9.28 -10.10 1.07
CA ILE A 438 10.54 -10.03 1.82
C ILE A 438 10.40 -9.02 2.96
N LEU A 439 9.85 -7.84 2.68
CA LEU A 439 9.62 -6.83 3.73
C LEU A 439 8.68 -7.35 4.82
N ALA A 440 7.54 -7.95 4.44
CA ALA A 440 6.57 -8.45 5.41
C ALA A 440 7.13 -9.61 6.24
N SER A 441 7.90 -10.51 5.62
CA SER A 441 8.56 -11.62 6.32
C SER A 441 9.58 -11.11 7.35
N ILE A 442 10.43 -10.15 6.98
CA ILE A 442 11.41 -9.55 7.90
C ILE A 442 10.69 -8.82 9.05
N ARG A 443 9.63 -8.06 8.76
CA ARG A 443 8.85 -7.36 9.78
C ARG A 443 8.24 -8.31 10.81
N THR A 444 7.60 -9.39 10.36
CA THR A 444 7.03 -10.39 11.28
C THR A 444 8.11 -11.13 12.04
N LEU A 445 9.20 -11.52 11.37
CA LEU A 445 10.33 -12.20 12.00
C LEU A 445 10.94 -11.32 13.10
N ALA A 446 11.20 -10.04 12.82
CA ALA A 446 11.80 -9.10 13.76
C ALA A 446 11.03 -9.01 15.09
N ILE A 447 9.70 -8.99 15.01
CA ILE A 447 8.83 -8.99 16.20
C ILE A 447 8.90 -10.35 16.92
N TRP A 448 8.90 -11.44 16.17
CA TRP A 448 8.88 -12.81 16.72
C TRP A 448 10.21 -13.23 17.37
N LEU A 449 11.35 -12.67 16.92
CA LEU A 449 12.67 -12.95 17.48
C LEU A 449 12.84 -12.48 18.95
N ARG A 450 11.99 -11.55 19.39
CA ARG A 450 11.94 -11.05 20.77
C ARG A 450 11.23 -11.99 21.74
N GLU A 451 10.71 -13.13 21.26
CA GLU A 451 10.15 -14.16 22.14
C GLU A 451 11.26 -14.82 22.99
N ASP A 452 11.04 -14.92 24.30
CA ASP A 452 12.08 -15.27 25.28
C ASP A 452 12.76 -16.61 24.97
N GLU A 453 11.98 -17.61 24.54
CA GLU A 453 12.39 -19.00 24.36
C GLU A 453 12.68 -19.38 22.89
N ASN A 454 13.29 -18.48 22.12
CA ASN A 454 13.53 -18.70 20.68
C ASN A 454 15.00 -18.54 20.24
N GLU A 455 15.94 -19.04 21.04
CA GLU A 455 17.38 -18.93 20.80
C GLU A 455 17.83 -19.53 19.45
N ASN A 456 17.32 -20.71 19.10
CA ASN A 456 17.64 -21.36 17.82
C ASN A 456 17.26 -20.48 16.62
N MET A 457 16.09 -19.85 16.66
CA MET A 457 15.64 -18.99 15.56
C MET A 457 16.42 -17.69 15.47
N ARG A 458 16.84 -17.13 16.63
CA ARG A 458 17.77 -15.99 16.63
C ARG A 458 19.08 -16.39 15.94
N SER A 459 19.60 -17.58 16.23
CA SER A 459 20.83 -18.10 15.59
C SER A 459 20.65 -18.33 14.08
N GLU A 460 19.54 -18.95 13.65
CA GLU A 460 19.18 -19.09 12.23
C GLU A 460 19.09 -17.72 11.53
N SER A 461 18.49 -16.73 12.19
CA SER A 461 18.30 -15.38 11.66
C SER A 461 19.59 -14.55 11.63
N ALA A 462 20.57 -14.83 12.50
CA ALA A 462 21.90 -14.25 12.40
C ALA A 462 22.61 -14.65 11.09
N GLY A 463 22.22 -15.77 10.48
CA GLY A 463 22.65 -16.16 9.13
C GLY A 463 22.10 -15.27 8.00
N LEU A 464 21.22 -14.31 8.30
CA LEU A 464 20.67 -13.34 7.35
C LEU A 464 21.31 -11.94 7.47
N THR A 465 22.32 -11.76 8.32
CA THR A 465 22.91 -10.43 8.59
C THR A 465 23.43 -9.75 7.32
N ASP A 466 24.07 -10.47 6.39
CA ASP A 466 24.49 -9.93 5.10
C ASP A 466 23.33 -9.36 4.28
N MET A 467 22.24 -10.13 4.16
CA MET A 467 21.02 -9.72 3.49
C MET A 467 20.40 -8.50 4.15
N PHE A 468 20.31 -8.49 5.49
CA PHE A 468 19.78 -7.35 6.24
C PHE A 468 20.58 -6.08 5.96
N ILE A 469 21.90 -6.12 6.04
CA ILE A 469 22.72 -4.93 5.83
C ILE A 469 22.65 -4.42 4.39
N GLU A 470 22.58 -5.30 3.39
CA GLU A 470 22.41 -4.87 2.00
C GLU A 470 21.01 -4.29 1.72
N LEU A 471 19.95 -4.88 2.30
CA LEU A 471 18.61 -4.32 2.20
C LEU A 471 18.50 -2.96 2.91
N TYR A 472 19.18 -2.79 4.05
CA TYR A 472 19.22 -1.52 4.79
C TYR A 472 19.78 -0.36 3.97
N LYS A 473 20.77 -0.64 3.11
CA LYS A 473 21.38 0.37 2.22
C LYS A 473 20.43 0.87 1.13
N THR A 474 19.32 0.16 0.90
CA THR A 474 18.33 0.59 -0.10
C THR A 474 17.66 1.90 0.34
N PRO A 475 17.56 2.91 -0.54
CA PRO A 475 16.93 4.18 -0.18
C PRO A 475 15.46 4.02 0.23
N SER A 476 15.06 4.67 1.33
CA SER A 476 13.66 4.73 1.82
C SER A 476 12.68 5.42 0.86
N SER A 477 13.16 6.02 -0.25
CA SER A 477 12.31 6.61 -1.28
C SER A 477 11.65 5.60 -2.22
N LYS A 478 12.04 4.31 -2.14
CA LYS A 478 11.31 3.22 -2.80
C LYS A 478 10.02 2.90 -2.03
N ALA A 479 9.07 2.23 -2.68
CA ALA A 479 7.75 1.90 -2.11
C ALA A 479 7.81 1.01 -0.85
N LEU A 480 8.95 0.35 -0.59
CA LEU A 480 9.18 -0.55 0.53
C LEU A 480 10.38 -0.06 1.37
N ASP A 481 10.15 0.24 2.64
CA ASP A 481 11.20 0.67 3.58
C ASP A 481 11.57 -0.47 4.54
N PHE A 482 12.81 -0.96 4.43
CA PHE A 482 13.35 -2.06 5.23
C PHE A 482 14.04 -1.60 6.52
N LYS A 483 14.33 -0.30 6.67
CA LYS A 483 15.24 0.19 7.72
C LYS A 483 14.79 -0.20 9.12
N TYR A 484 13.55 0.12 9.49
CA TYR A 484 13.01 -0.20 10.82
C TYR A 484 12.93 -1.71 11.08
N PRO A 485 12.30 -2.53 10.20
CA PRO A 485 12.29 -3.99 10.39
C PRO A 485 13.67 -4.61 10.58
N ILE A 486 14.68 -4.12 9.84
CA ILE A 486 16.06 -4.60 9.98
C ILE A 486 16.65 -4.21 11.32
N LEU A 487 16.51 -2.95 11.77
CA LEU A 487 17.03 -2.52 13.07
C LEU A 487 16.43 -3.34 14.22
N THR A 488 15.11 -3.58 14.16
CA THR A 488 14.41 -4.46 15.12
C THR A 488 14.90 -5.91 15.07
N ALA A 489 15.16 -6.46 13.89
CA ALA A 489 15.69 -7.82 13.76
C ALA A 489 17.13 -7.92 14.30
N LEU A 490 17.97 -6.92 13.99
CA LEU A 490 19.37 -6.89 14.40
C LEU A 490 19.50 -6.93 15.92
N GLU A 491 18.71 -6.13 16.65
CA GLU A 491 18.68 -6.12 18.11
C GLU A 491 18.55 -7.55 18.70
N ALA A 492 17.65 -8.37 18.16
CA ALA A 492 17.48 -9.73 18.63
C ALA A 492 18.61 -10.66 18.17
N THR A 493 19.07 -10.56 16.92
CA THR A 493 20.16 -11.42 16.41
C THR A 493 21.50 -11.17 17.09
N LEU A 494 21.77 -9.95 17.56
CA LEU A 494 23.01 -9.60 18.25
C LEU A 494 23.17 -10.33 19.59
N THR A 495 22.08 -10.81 20.19
CA THR A 495 22.11 -11.58 21.45
C THR A 495 22.61 -13.02 21.29
N THR A 496 22.88 -13.46 20.06
CA THR A 496 23.29 -14.84 19.77
C THR A 496 24.80 -15.02 19.72
N GLU A 497 25.24 -16.24 20.00
CA GLU A 497 26.65 -16.63 19.81
C GLU A 497 27.06 -16.42 18.34
N GLY A 498 28.06 -15.57 18.11
CA GLY A 498 28.53 -15.19 16.77
C GLY A 498 27.69 -14.12 16.05
N GLY A 499 26.58 -13.64 16.64
CA GLY A 499 25.76 -12.59 16.03
C GLY A 499 26.53 -11.27 15.84
N ILE A 500 27.35 -10.90 16.81
CA ILE A 500 28.23 -9.71 16.74
C ILE A 500 29.33 -9.91 15.72
N ASP A 501 29.94 -11.08 15.65
CA ASP A 501 30.97 -11.38 14.65
C ASP A 501 30.37 -11.26 13.24
N GLY A 502 29.16 -11.79 13.01
CA GLY A 502 28.42 -11.62 11.76
C GLY A 502 28.13 -10.14 11.44
N PHE A 503 27.66 -9.37 12.42
CA PHE A 503 27.42 -7.93 12.29
C PHE A 503 28.69 -7.17 11.87
N LEU A 504 29.82 -7.43 12.54
CA LEU A 504 31.08 -6.77 12.26
C LEU A 504 31.70 -7.23 10.93
N SER A 505 31.56 -8.51 10.58
CA SER A 505 32.09 -9.09 9.34
C SER A 505 31.46 -8.49 8.07
N HIS A 506 30.24 -7.95 8.19
CA HIS A 506 29.49 -7.35 7.08
C HIS A 506 29.48 -5.81 7.10
N ASP A 507 30.45 -5.19 7.79
CA ASP A 507 30.60 -3.73 7.91
C ASP A 507 29.33 -3.01 8.42
N ALA A 508 28.47 -3.71 9.16
CA ALA A 508 27.19 -3.18 9.62
C ALA A 508 27.36 -1.92 10.48
N TRP A 509 28.41 -1.90 11.31
CA TRP A 509 28.78 -0.72 12.09
C TRP A 509 28.95 0.52 11.22
N ALA A 510 29.73 0.42 10.15
CA ALA A 510 30.03 1.55 9.28
C ALA A 510 28.78 2.03 8.53
N VAL A 511 27.92 1.11 8.10
CA VAL A 511 26.65 1.41 7.44
C VAL A 511 25.72 2.19 8.37
N LEU A 512 25.52 1.69 9.59
CA LEU A 512 24.65 2.31 10.58
C LEU A 512 25.20 3.65 11.09
N ALA A 513 26.51 3.72 11.35
CA ALA A 513 27.17 4.97 11.74
C ALA A 513 27.04 6.06 10.65
N GLY A 514 27.18 5.69 9.38
CA GLY A 514 27.00 6.61 8.26
C GLY A 514 25.57 7.16 8.12
N ASP A 515 24.55 6.32 8.32
CA ASP A 515 23.16 6.77 8.34
C ASP A 515 22.89 7.66 9.57
N LEU A 516 23.40 7.28 10.75
CA LEU A 516 23.27 8.06 11.97
C LEU A 516 23.90 9.45 11.84
N GLU A 517 25.09 9.57 11.25
CA GLU A 517 25.72 10.87 10.95
C GLU A 517 24.85 11.72 10.01
N SER A 518 24.24 11.09 9.00
CA SER A 518 23.36 11.75 8.05
C SER A 518 22.09 12.26 8.73
N ILE A 519 21.49 11.47 9.61
CA ILE A 519 20.33 11.84 10.44
C ILE A 519 20.69 13.01 11.35
N VAL A 520 21.81 12.95 12.07
CA VAL A 520 22.25 14.04 12.96
C VAL A 520 22.46 15.34 12.18
N ARG A 521 23.04 15.29 10.98
CA ARG A 521 23.17 16.47 10.11
C ARG A 521 21.82 17.01 9.64
N TYR A 522 20.91 16.12 9.25
CA TYR A 522 19.57 16.47 8.77
C TYR A 522 18.73 17.14 9.86
N THR A 523 18.69 16.56 11.06
CA THR A 523 17.92 17.08 12.21
C THR A 523 18.40 18.46 12.69
N VAL A 524 19.63 18.86 12.34
CA VAL A 524 20.17 20.21 12.61
C VAL A 524 19.77 21.23 11.53
N ALA A 525 19.50 20.79 10.30
CA ALA A 525 19.29 21.65 9.14
C ALA A 525 17.81 21.94 8.81
N GLU A 526 16.89 21.01 9.11
CA GLU A 526 15.51 21.03 8.60
C GLU A 526 14.44 21.35 9.66
N PRO A 527 13.26 21.88 9.27
CA PRO A 527 12.15 22.17 10.17
C PRO A 527 11.37 20.92 10.62
N ALA A 528 10.67 21.05 11.76
CA ALA A 528 10.29 19.98 12.68
C ALA A 528 9.44 18.77 12.19
N SER A 529 8.75 18.81 11.03
CA SER A 529 7.79 17.74 10.69
C SER A 529 8.42 16.45 10.17
N ASN A 530 9.41 16.55 9.26
CA ASN A 530 10.15 15.39 8.73
C ASN A 530 11.29 14.94 9.65
N VAL A 531 11.58 15.76 10.65
CA VAL A 531 12.67 15.55 11.60
C VAL A 531 12.32 14.44 12.60
N ASN A 532 11.04 14.23 12.94
CA ASN A 532 10.64 13.24 13.93
C ASN A 532 10.84 11.78 13.46
N SER A 533 10.50 11.46 12.21
CA SER A 533 10.69 10.10 11.67
C SER A 533 12.18 9.75 11.56
N GLU A 534 12.99 10.68 11.06
CA GLU A 534 14.44 10.51 10.98
C GLU A 534 15.07 10.40 12.38
N ALA A 535 14.62 11.22 13.34
CA ALA A 535 15.10 11.15 14.72
C ALA A 535 14.75 9.83 15.42
N SER A 536 13.50 9.36 15.25
CA SER A 536 13.08 8.04 15.73
C SER A 536 13.96 6.92 15.14
N ARG A 537 14.26 6.96 13.84
CA ARG A 537 15.17 5.98 13.23
C ARG A 537 16.57 6.04 13.84
N GLY A 538 17.10 7.24 14.07
CA GLY A 538 18.40 7.43 14.70
C GLY A 538 18.48 6.80 16.10
N ILE A 539 17.40 6.89 16.89
CA ILE A 539 17.31 6.25 18.21
C ILE A 539 17.40 4.72 18.10
N GLU A 540 16.69 4.11 17.14
CA GLU A 540 16.77 2.66 16.92
C GLU A 540 18.16 2.21 16.45
N ILE A 541 18.84 3.02 15.61
CA ILE A 541 20.25 2.75 15.25
C ILE A 541 21.14 2.75 16.50
N ILE A 542 20.98 3.74 17.38
CA ILE A 542 21.77 3.84 18.60
C ILE A 542 21.55 2.64 19.51
N ARG A 543 20.31 2.15 19.65
CA ARG A 543 20.01 0.94 20.42
C ARG A 543 20.78 -0.27 19.91
N VAL A 544 20.81 -0.47 18.59
CA VAL A 544 21.58 -1.57 17.96
C VAL A 544 23.09 -1.41 18.23
N LEU A 545 23.64 -0.19 18.11
CA LEU A 545 25.07 0.05 18.34
C LEU A 545 25.46 -0.08 19.83
N LEU A 546 24.59 0.32 20.76
CA LEU A 546 24.77 0.10 22.19
C LEU A 546 24.82 -1.39 22.52
N ALA A 547 23.92 -2.20 21.95
CA ALA A 547 23.93 -3.65 22.15
C ALA A 547 25.26 -4.30 21.72
N VAL A 548 25.89 -3.80 20.64
CA VAL A 548 27.23 -4.23 20.21
C VAL A 548 28.30 -3.80 21.22
N ILE A 549 28.25 -2.56 21.71
CA ILE A 549 29.23 -2.06 22.67
C ILE A 549 29.11 -2.77 24.00
N ASP A 550 27.92 -3.10 24.48
CA ASP A 550 27.72 -3.67 25.82
C ASP A 550 28.14 -5.14 25.90
N ASP A 551 28.23 -5.82 24.76
CA ASP A 551 28.56 -7.24 24.73
C ASP A 551 29.96 -7.58 25.27
N SER A 552 30.03 -8.72 25.95
CA SER A 552 31.25 -9.20 26.62
C SER A 552 32.39 -9.56 25.67
N ALA A 553 32.11 -9.94 24.41
CA ALA A 553 33.12 -10.25 23.40
C ALA A 553 33.85 -9.00 22.92
N VAL A 554 33.20 -7.83 22.96
CA VAL A 554 33.81 -6.56 22.61
C VAL A 554 34.57 -6.04 23.84
N THR A 555 35.88 -6.29 23.92
CA THR A 555 36.68 -5.82 25.07
C THR A 555 37.09 -4.35 24.98
N GLU A 556 37.31 -3.85 23.76
CA GLU A 556 37.68 -2.45 23.48
C GLU A 556 37.05 -2.01 22.15
N PRO A 557 36.48 -0.79 22.06
CA PRO A 557 35.98 -0.24 20.81
C PRO A 557 37.07 -0.10 19.74
N HIS A 558 36.73 -0.34 18.48
CA HIS A 558 37.63 -0.01 17.37
C HIS A 558 37.82 1.51 17.26
N GLN A 559 39.04 1.98 16.94
CA GLN A 559 39.34 3.42 16.90
C GLN A 559 38.42 4.21 15.96
N HIS A 560 37.98 3.62 14.83
CA HIS A 560 37.08 4.29 13.88
C HIS A 560 35.66 4.49 14.43
N TRP A 561 35.26 3.76 15.48
CA TRP A 561 33.97 3.92 16.16
C TRP A 561 33.89 5.25 16.92
N MET A 562 35.05 5.78 17.34
CA MET A 562 35.15 7.06 18.04
C MET A 562 34.71 8.26 17.21
N GLN A 563 34.54 8.10 15.89
CA GLN A 563 33.93 9.12 15.02
C GLN A 563 32.49 9.46 15.46
N ILE A 564 31.76 8.50 16.05
CA ILE A 564 30.44 8.75 16.63
C ILE A 564 30.54 9.70 17.82
N ALA A 565 31.51 9.49 18.71
CA ALA A 565 31.73 10.36 19.86
C ALA A 565 32.15 11.78 19.44
N GLU A 566 32.97 11.91 18.40
CA GLU A 566 33.31 13.21 17.80
C GLU A 566 32.08 13.89 17.17
N THR A 567 31.25 13.12 16.48
CA THR A 567 29.99 13.60 15.91
C THR A 567 29.06 14.12 17.00
N ALA A 568 28.85 13.35 18.07
CA ALA A 568 28.06 13.75 19.24
C ALA A 568 28.61 15.02 19.89
N ALA A 569 29.93 15.11 20.10
CA ALA A 569 30.59 16.29 20.67
C ALA A 569 30.47 17.55 19.79
N SER A 570 30.29 17.38 18.48
CA SER A 570 30.10 18.48 17.54
C SER A 570 28.66 19.02 17.49
N MET A 571 27.71 18.32 18.11
CA MET A 571 26.30 18.71 18.13
C MET A 571 26.13 20.01 18.93
N LYS A 572 25.38 20.96 18.36
CA LYS A 572 25.10 22.22 19.04
C LYS A 572 23.92 22.08 20.01
N PRO A 573 23.96 22.75 21.18
CA PRO A 573 22.76 22.93 21.99
C PRO A 573 21.72 23.65 21.11
N GLY A 574 20.56 23.02 20.94
CA GLY A 574 19.53 23.52 20.01
C GLY A 574 18.82 24.77 20.56
N PRO A 575 17.85 25.33 19.81
CA PRO A 575 16.96 26.34 20.34
C PRO A 575 16.21 25.82 21.58
N LYS A 576 15.67 26.72 22.43
CA LYS A 576 14.98 26.33 23.68
C LYS A 576 13.78 25.40 23.49
N LEU A 577 13.13 25.43 22.32
CA LEU A 577 12.08 24.48 21.95
C LEU A 577 12.64 23.49 20.94
N ILE A 578 12.83 22.25 21.37
CA ILE A 578 13.23 21.11 20.54
C ILE A 578 12.06 20.14 20.49
N ALA A 579 11.84 19.46 19.36
CA ALA A 579 10.85 18.38 19.29
C ALA A 579 11.29 17.19 20.19
N PRO A 580 10.39 16.50 20.90
CA PRO A 580 10.75 15.43 21.85
C PRO A 580 11.66 14.35 21.25
N TRP A 581 11.35 13.86 20.05
CA TRP A 581 12.15 12.85 19.34
C TRP A 581 13.59 13.32 19.04
N VAL A 582 13.76 14.61 18.74
CA VAL A 582 15.10 15.17 18.51
C VAL A 582 15.86 15.27 19.83
N MET A 583 15.18 15.65 20.92
CA MET A 583 15.79 15.68 22.25
C MET A 583 16.28 14.29 22.64
N GLU A 584 15.43 13.28 22.51
CA GLU A 584 15.77 11.88 22.79
C GLU A 584 16.95 11.40 21.94
N LEU A 585 16.97 11.71 20.63
CA LEU A 585 18.12 11.41 19.78
C LEU A 585 19.41 12.03 20.30
N LYS A 586 19.38 13.29 20.77
CA LYS A 586 20.57 13.94 21.32
C LYS A 586 21.05 13.24 22.58
N ILE A 587 20.13 12.89 23.48
CA ILE A 587 20.45 12.17 24.73
C ILE A 587 21.08 10.82 24.38
N ALA A 588 20.44 10.05 23.50
CA ALA A 588 20.92 8.76 23.04
C ALA A 588 22.31 8.85 22.35
N MET A 589 22.57 9.90 21.56
CA MET A 589 23.89 10.13 20.96
C MET A 589 24.99 10.32 22.01
N VAL A 590 24.68 11.02 23.11
CA VAL A 590 25.64 11.19 24.20
C VAL A 590 25.80 9.89 24.99
N GLN A 591 24.72 9.13 25.23
CA GLN A 591 24.79 7.79 25.84
C GLN A 591 25.73 6.87 25.06
N LEU A 592 25.55 6.78 23.73
CA LEU A 592 26.42 5.98 22.86
C LEU A 592 27.89 6.44 22.92
N ALA A 593 28.12 7.75 22.92
CA ALA A 593 29.46 8.32 23.02
C ALA A 593 30.11 8.06 24.39
N ALA A 594 29.33 8.13 25.48
CA ALA A 594 29.79 7.82 26.83
C ALA A 594 30.17 6.34 26.97
N ALA A 595 29.32 5.43 26.48
CA ALA A 595 29.59 3.99 26.48
C ALA A 595 30.88 3.64 25.72
N LEU A 596 31.09 4.23 24.53
CA LEU A 596 32.33 4.10 23.76
C LEU A 596 33.56 4.57 24.57
N LEU A 597 33.48 5.73 25.21
CA LEU A 597 34.57 6.28 26.01
C LEU A 597 34.83 5.47 27.27
N HIS A 598 33.80 4.93 27.90
CA HIS A 598 33.89 4.12 29.11
C HIS A 598 34.63 2.80 28.82
N LYS A 599 34.26 2.14 27.70
CA LYS A 599 34.87 0.87 27.27
C LYS A 599 36.23 1.04 26.59
N SER A 600 36.66 2.27 26.33
CA SER A 600 37.96 2.58 25.70
C SER A 600 39.17 2.35 26.63
N SER A 601 40.29 1.91 26.05
CA SER A 601 41.56 1.81 26.80
C SER A 601 42.01 3.16 27.37
N PRO A 602 42.85 3.19 28.42
CA PRO A 602 43.37 4.43 29.00
C PRO A 602 44.07 5.34 27.98
N GLY A 603 44.76 4.75 26.98
CA GLY A 603 45.40 5.48 25.90
C GLY A 603 44.41 6.19 24.99
N MET A 604 43.34 5.50 24.62
CA MET A 604 42.25 6.05 23.80
C MET A 604 41.47 7.13 24.56
N ARG A 605 41.13 6.90 25.84
CA ARG A 605 40.51 7.93 26.71
C ARG A 605 41.34 9.21 26.80
N LYS A 606 42.67 9.09 26.94
CA LYS A 606 43.56 10.26 26.95
C LYS A 606 43.53 11.04 25.62
N ARG A 607 43.43 10.33 24.49
CA ARG A 607 43.36 10.95 23.15
C ARG A 607 42.05 11.68 22.92
N TYR A 608 40.93 11.10 23.36
CA TYR A 608 39.58 11.67 23.20
C TYR A 608 39.13 12.50 24.41
N ARG A 609 40.06 12.96 25.25
CA ARG A 609 39.75 13.78 26.44
C ARG A 609 38.99 15.06 26.08
N THR A 610 39.37 15.72 24.98
CA THR A 610 38.67 16.93 24.51
C THR A 610 37.22 16.64 24.10
N THR A 611 36.99 15.48 23.47
CA THR A 611 35.66 14.99 23.12
C THR A 611 34.84 14.73 24.38
N ALA A 612 35.41 14.05 25.38
CA ALA A 612 34.74 13.80 26.66
C ALA A 612 34.34 15.11 27.38
N VAL A 613 35.21 16.12 27.41
CA VAL A 613 34.87 17.45 27.99
C VAL A 613 33.72 18.12 27.22
N ALA A 614 33.74 18.06 25.89
CA ALA A 614 32.68 18.63 25.06
C ALA A 614 31.33 17.93 25.29
N LEU A 615 31.33 16.60 25.44
CA LEU A 615 30.12 15.82 25.78
C LEU A 615 29.58 16.17 27.16
N SER A 616 30.44 16.37 28.17
CA SER A 616 29.99 16.83 29.49
C SER A 616 29.33 18.21 29.41
N GLY A 617 29.88 19.13 28.61
CA GLY A 617 29.26 20.44 28.36
C GLY A 617 27.90 20.32 27.68
N LEU A 618 27.80 19.50 26.63
CA LEU A 618 26.54 19.23 25.93
C LEU A 618 25.48 18.63 26.86
N SER A 619 25.84 17.65 27.69
CA SER A 619 24.93 16.99 28.64
C SER A 619 24.36 17.98 29.66
N GLN A 620 25.20 18.87 30.20
CA GLN A 620 24.76 19.91 31.13
C GLN A 620 23.81 20.91 30.46
N ASP A 621 24.03 21.23 29.18
CA ASP A 621 23.13 22.11 28.44
C ASP A 621 21.80 21.43 28.09
N LEU A 622 21.80 20.13 27.75
CA LEU A 622 20.57 19.34 27.59
C LEU A 622 19.77 19.28 28.91
N GLN A 623 20.45 19.05 30.04
CA GLN A 623 19.84 19.05 31.36
C GLN A 623 19.15 20.40 31.69
N LYS A 624 19.78 21.53 31.33
CA LYS A 624 19.16 22.85 31.48
C LYS A 624 17.94 23.02 30.57
N GLN A 625 18.01 22.54 29.33
CA GLN A 625 16.90 22.63 28.38
C GLN A 625 15.68 21.82 28.83
N LEU A 626 15.89 20.64 29.43
CA LEU A 626 14.81 19.84 30.02
C LEU A 626 14.13 20.58 31.19
N LYS A 627 14.92 21.13 32.11
CA LYS A 627 14.42 21.90 33.27
C LYS A 627 13.68 23.18 32.89
N ASP A 628 14.11 23.84 31.81
CA ASP A 628 13.43 25.04 31.27
C ASP A 628 12.13 24.68 30.51
N GLY A 629 11.99 23.44 30.03
CA GLY A 629 10.93 22.97 29.13
C GLY A 629 9.76 22.22 29.81
N ASN A 630 9.67 22.27 31.14
CA ASN A 630 8.89 21.48 32.12
C ASN A 630 7.42 21.05 31.83
N SER A 631 6.83 21.24 30.65
CA SER A 631 5.46 20.75 30.35
C SER A 631 5.31 20.00 29.02
N LEU A 632 6.39 19.74 28.27
CA LEU A 632 6.33 19.14 26.93
C LEU A 632 7.24 17.91 26.75
N MET A 633 8.06 17.56 27.74
CA MET A 633 9.04 16.47 27.66
C MET A 633 8.70 15.35 28.65
N PRO A 634 8.89 14.07 28.31
CA PRO A 634 8.76 12.95 29.24
C PRO A 634 9.70 13.07 30.44
N ASP A 635 9.25 12.63 31.62
CA ASP A 635 10.04 12.70 32.86
C ASP A 635 11.32 11.83 32.78
N ASP A 636 11.26 10.68 32.10
CA ASP A 636 12.37 9.72 31.93
C ASP A 636 13.60 10.32 31.21
N PHE A 637 13.43 11.44 30.49
CA PHE A 637 14.55 12.12 29.83
C PHE A 637 15.49 12.77 30.84
N GLN A 638 14.97 13.22 31.98
CA GLN A 638 15.79 13.82 33.02
C GLN A 638 16.71 12.78 33.65
N ASP A 639 16.17 11.60 33.97
CA ASP A 639 16.92 10.48 34.51
C ASP A 639 18.00 10.01 33.53
N SER A 640 17.63 9.85 32.26
CA SER A 640 18.55 9.44 31.19
C SER A 640 19.75 10.39 31.01
N VAL A 641 19.54 11.70 31.16
CA VAL A 641 20.63 12.69 31.06
C VAL A 641 21.50 12.70 32.32
N ASP A 642 20.90 12.52 33.49
CA ASP A 642 21.62 12.50 34.76
C ASP A 642 22.55 11.28 34.84
N ASP A 643 22.12 10.12 34.34
CA ASP A 643 22.93 8.90 34.22
C ASP A 643 24.16 9.13 33.32
N VAL A 644 23.96 9.77 32.16
CA VAL A 644 25.06 10.11 31.24
C VAL A 644 26.07 11.08 31.86
N ILE A 645 25.58 12.08 32.61
CA ILE A 645 26.45 13.03 33.31
C ILE A 645 27.31 12.28 34.34
N LEU A 646 26.72 11.34 35.07
CA LEU A 646 27.42 10.51 36.04
C LEU A 646 28.45 9.61 35.35
N GLU A 647 28.09 8.97 34.24
CA GLU A 647 28.97 8.09 33.48
C GLU A 647 30.19 8.85 32.91
N LEU A 648 29.96 10.03 32.32
CA LEU A 648 31.04 10.90 31.83
C LEU A 648 31.93 11.45 32.96
N ALA A 649 31.37 11.69 34.15
CA ALA A 649 32.14 12.10 35.31
C ALA A 649 33.09 10.99 35.78
N ASN A 650 32.68 9.73 35.69
CA ASN A 650 33.49 8.56 36.05
C ASN A 650 34.65 8.27 35.08
N LEU A 651 34.75 9.01 33.96
CA LEU A 651 35.88 8.91 33.02
C LEU A 651 37.15 9.62 33.52
N TYR A 652 37.02 10.48 34.54
CA TYR A 652 38.08 11.31 35.13
C TYR A 652 38.42 10.88 36.56
#